data_AF-A0A177EWQ2-F1
#
_entry.id   AF-A0A177EWQ2-F1
#
_cell.length_a   1.000
_cell.length_b   1.000
_cell.length_c   1.000
_cell.angle_alpha   90.00
_cell.angle_beta   90.00
_cell.angle_gamma   90.00
#
_symmetry.space_group_name_H-M   'P 1'
#
loop_
_entity.id
_entity.type
_entity.pdbx_description
1 polymer ?
#
loop_
_entity_poly.entity_id
_entity_poly.type
_entity_poly.pdbx_seq_one_letter_code
_entity_poly.pdbx_strand_id
1 'polypeptide(L)'
;MEEREEAIRTLDGEIEDMQEIVNNIPEGNPLKAKAFSRLGSLFKEKFYITDHESDIDNAITNALKAVAATEDGHNRRTFLNDLGIYYREKFLISDDLPDIDKAVNYLREVIDTYSREDLIPARVFNSLGTALGDRYLKDGKDADIDEAIEHIRNAISATPANDPDKARLLNDLASLHGDRFSNKGEKPDLDEAVQNAHQAIQLTPEDHPMYATRSNNLATLLRDRYRIDSKEGDLDAAAGFAQHAVRANTHNKSERAIYLSNLANILGERSVRRDSQAADLDPAIEYAQEAVDMTDKDHPDRPRRLSNLGWLLRRKALKLPTEGAKSCLERAIDVTFCAVKATKTDDQDYAARANNLGLLFGDAYRRHGRPDDLDKAIQYSKEAIDGTDDDNPDFATYYSNLGSLLHDRYELHGQARQEDLRNAMSAYESCLGTSSGFPLTRVLAGQTAVYHLAAEKNWIKAAQLLDQILDLLPMITQPTSARNDLQHTLRQLFGLASVTGSVFLKAGRSPAKALQALEQSRGIISSLMMDFRADLSSLDGEHDDKRSRYIKIRQQITTANRFRDSSFLETSPRDYMTHDENIRRLFKDLSDIQNEIRQCPGFENFLLPPSEKEISDLARDGPLVSFNVSDFSSEAFLVATHGVQVVELPDLRNGNARRVIDACASRGNVARRDGLLSIGGKKQEQPLVSDAPTELSTLWRVAVKPVLSKLGLLTAVSTEKLPHIWWVGGGIMAQAPIHAAGDHSKGSTENTLSHVVSSYVTTLKTLQLIRKRPPTWRGKIKPKVLVISMPDTPDHNVALGVADEAEAIEKYTGAWACTTVLEQPTKKEVLDEFETCTVAHFACHGIADSVEPAKSALLLGREKQERLALGDLDTVIHDGVELAYLSACSTAELKVEDLVDESIHLASSFQLSGFRHVIGTLWGADDAAAVAIAGKFYAELAREMDSEGFSVSHALHRAVTDFRGRQENCAAAWKWAPFIHMGC
;
A
#
# COMPACT_ATOMS: atom_id res chain seq x y z
N MET A 1 5.80 8.69 -45.93
CA MET A 1 4.87 8.17 -46.95
C MET A 1 5.64 7.94 -48.25
N GLU A 2 6.31 8.96 -48.80
CA GLU A 2 7.24 8.80 -49.93
C GLU A 2 8.36 7.76 -49.67
N GLU A 3 8.98 7.75 -48.48
CA GLU A 3 10.00 6.74 -48.14
C GLU A 3 9.45 5.30 -48.04
N ARG A 4 8.19 5.15 -47.59
CA ARG A 4 7.52 3.84 -47.50
C ARG A 4 7.19 3.32 -48.90
N GLU A 5 6.66 4.20 -49.76
CA GLU A 5 6.38 3.88 -51.16
C GLU A 5 7.67 3.55 -51.92
N GLU A 6 8.77 4.25 -51.62
CA GLU A 6 10.07 3.96 -52.22
C GLU A 6 10.64 2.62 -51.75
N ALA A 7 10.51 2.29 -50.46
CA ALA A 7 10.91 0.99 -49.93
C ALA A 7 10.11 -0.16 -50.56
N ILE A 8 8.79 0.00 -50.72
CA ILE A 8 7.95 -0.99 -51.41
C ILE A 8 8.38 -1.14 -52.87
N ARG A 9 8.59 -0.03 -53.60
CA ARG A 9 9.08 -0.08 -55.01
C ARG A 9 10.42 -0.79 -55.13
N THR A 10 11.32 -0.57 -54.19
CA THR A 10 12.64 -1.22 -54.16
C THR A 10 12.48 -2.73 -53.96
N LEU A 11 11.66 -3.15 -52.99
CA LEU A 11 11.39 -4.56 -52.74
C LEU A 11 10.67 -5.25 -53.90
N ASP A 12 9.73 -4.57 -54.57
CA ASP A 12 9.07 -5.12 -55.75
C ASP A 12 10.07 -5.41 -56.88
N GLY A 13 11.02 -4.51 -57.11
CA GLY A 13 12.12 -4.73 -58.06
C GLY A 13 13.02 -5.91 -57.67
N GLU A 14 13.41 -6.01 -56.40
CA GLU A 14 14.22 -7.14 -55.91
C GLU A 14 13.48 -8.49 -56.01
N ILE A 15 12.16 -8.48 -55.77
CA ILE A 15 11.30 -9.66 -55.91
C ILE A 15 11.24 -10.09 -57.38
N GLU A 16 11.04 -9.17 -58.32
CA GLU A 16 11.01 -9.45 -59.76
C GLU A 16 12.35 -10.06 -60.24
N ASP A 17 13.48 -9.45 -59.89
CA ASP A 17 14.81 -9.94 -60.23
C ASP A 17 15.05 -11.34 -59.66
N MET A 18 14.69 -11.57 -58.39
CA MET A 18 14.83 -12.88 -57.76
C MET A 18 13.90 -13.93 -58.37
N GLN A 19 12.69 -13.54 -58.80
CA GLN A 19 11.76 -14.44 -59.50
C GLN A 19 12.36 -14.90 -60.84
N GLU A 20 13.02 -14.01 -61.57
CA GLU A 20 13.72 -14.34 -62.82
C GLU A 20 14.89 -15.30 -62.56
N ILE A 21 15.70 -15.03 -61.52
CA ILE A 21 16.80 -15.91 -61.10
C ILE A 21 16.28 -17.33 -60.79
N VAL A 22 15.20 -17.45 -60.02
CA VAL A 22 14.60 -18.74 -59.65
C VAL A 22 14.14 -19.52 -60.89
N ASN A 23 13.53 -18.83 -61.87
CA ASN A 23 13.04 -19.46 -63.10
C ASN A 23 14.18 -19.96 -64.01
N ASN A 24 15.35 -19.31 -63.94
CA ASN A 24 16.52 -19.65 -64.75
C ASN A 24 17.41 -20.76 -64.14
N ILE A 25 17.20 -21.14 -62.87
CA ILE A 25 17.94 -22.23 -62.23
C ILE A 25 17.28 -23.59 -62.56
N PRO A 26 18.01 -24.58 -63.10
CA PRO A 26 17.47 -25.92 -63.40
C PRO A 26 16.94 -26.66 -62.17
N GLU A 27 15.93 -27.51 -62.38
CA GLU A 27 15.41 -28.42 -61.34
C GLU A 27 16.52 -29.34 -60.78
N GLY A 28 16.50 -29.57 -59.47
CA GLY A 28 17.51 -30.38 -58.77
C GLY A 28 18.83 -29.66 -58.44
N ASN A 29 19.00 -28.38 -58.85
CA ASN A 29 20.17 -27.60 -58.44
C ASN A 29 20.01 -27.07 -56.99
N PRO A 30 20.96 -27.33 -56.08
CA PRO A 30 20.89 -26.86 -54.68
C PRO A 30 20.76 -25.34 -54.51
N LEU A 31 21.20 -24.56 -55.50
CA LEU A 31 21.03 -23.09 -55.50
C LEU A 31 19.57 -22.68 -55.68
N LYS A 32 18.73 -23.52 -56.28
CA LYS A 32 17.29 -23.24 -56.48
C LYS A 32 16.56 -23.15 -55.15
N ALA A 33 16.87 -24.05 -54.21
CA ALA A 33 16.29 -24.02 -52.86
C ALA A 33 16.66 -22.73 -52.10
N LYS A 34 17.92 -22.29 -52.21
CA LYS A 34 18.37 -21.02 -51.61
C LYS A 34 17.71 -19.81 -52.26
N ALA A 35 17.52 -19.83 -53.57
CA ALA A 35 16.83 -18.76 -54.30
C ALA A 35 15.34 -18.66 -53.88
N PHE A 36 14.66 -19.80 -53.72
CA PHE A 36 13.30 -19.83 -53.15
C PHE A 36 13.25 -19.29 -51.71
N SER A 37 14.21 -19.65 -50.85
CA SER A 37 14.30 -19.12 -49.48
C SER A 37 14.52 -17.61 -49.47
N ARG A 38 15.41 -17.07 -50.31
CA ARG A 38 15.61 -15.61 -50.42
C ARG A 38 14.37 -14.89 -50.94
N LEU A 39 13.69 -15.46 -51.94
CA LEU A 39 12.43 -14.91 -52.44
C LEU A 39 11.36 -14.88 -51.33
N GLY A 40 11.28 -15.94 -50.52
CA GLY A 40 10.43 -15.96 -49.33
C GLY A 40 10.77 -14.87 -48.31
N SER A 41 12.06 -14.64 -48.04
CA SER A 41 12.53 -13.55 -47.16
C SER A 41 12.14 -12.17 -47.68
N LEU A 42 12.24 -11.93 -49.00
CA LEU A 42 11.86 -10.64 -49.59
C LEU A 42 10.35 -10.37 -49.47
N PHE A 43 9.52 -11.38 -49.72
CA PHE A 43 8.08 -11.28 -49.48
C PHE A 43 7.75 -11.01 -48.00
N LYS A 44 8.51 -11.59 -47.07
CA LYS A 44 8.38 -11.32 -45.64
C LYS A 44 8.80 -9.88 -45.28
N GLU A 45 9.89 -9.38 -45.85
CA GLU A 45 10.34 -7.99 -45.67
C GLU A 45 9.28 -7.00 -46.20
N LYS A 46 8.69 -7.30 -47.38
CA LYS A 46 7.58 -6.53 -47.95
C LYS A 46 6.35 -6.56 -47.05
N PHE A 47 6.00 -7.73 -46.53
CA PHE A 47 4.92 -7.90 -45.58
C PHE A 47 5.04 -6.99 -44.35
N TYR A 48 6.23 -6.87 -43.75
CA TYR A 48 6.44 -5.96 -42.61
C TYR A 48 6.23 -4.47 -42.94
N ILE A 49 6.20 -4.11 -44.23
CA ILE A 49 5.93 -2.75 -44.69
C ILE A 49 4.47 -2.60 -45.12
N THR A 50 3.84 -3.63 -45.70
CA THR A 50 2.50 -3.57 -46.30
C THR A 50 1.37 -4.03 -45.37
N ASP A 51 1.65 -4.92 -44.41
CA ASP A 51 0.67 -5.68 -43.63
C ASP A 51 -0.35 -6.46 -44.49
N HIS A 52 -0.01 -6.78 -45.74
CA HIS A 52 -0.91 -7.50 -46.65
C HIS A 52 -0.74 -9.02 -46.53
N GLU A 53 -1.83 -9.74 -46.25
CA GLU A 53 -1.84 -11.21 -46.11
C GLU A 53 -1.28 -11.94 -47.36
N SER A 54 -1.48 -11.38 -48.56
CA SER A 54 -0.94 -11.95 -49.80
C SER A 54 0.58 -12.03 -49.82
N ASP A 55 1.28 -11.11 -49.16
CA ASP A 55 2.74 -11.08 -49.13
C ASP A 55 3.27 -12.21 -48.23
N ILE A 56 2.64 -12.47 -47.06
CA ILE A 56 3.04 -13.60 -46.20
C ILE A 56 2.68 -14.96 -46.82
N ASP A 57 1.57 -15.07 -47.55
CA ASP A 57 1.22 -16.28 -48.30
C ASP A 57 2.24 -16.62 -49.40
N ASN A 58 2.76 -15.59 -50.08
CA ASN A 58 3.83 -15.75 -51.05
C ASN A 58 5.16 -16.15 -50.37
N ALA A 59 5.45 -15.62 -49.17
CA ALA A 59 6.62 -16.03 -48.39
C ALA A 59 6.54 -17.52 -48.00
N ILE A 60 5.40 -17.97 -47.48
CA ILE A 60 5.12 -19.37 -47.12
C ILE A 60 5.26 -20.28 -48.35
N THR A 61 4.65 -19.88 -49.48
CA THR A 61 4.70 -20.66 -50.73
C THR A 61 6.12 -20.88 -51.21
N ASN A 62 6.97 -19.85 -51.15
CA ASN A 62 8.36 -19.96 -51.57
C ASN A 62 9.21 -20.75 -50.56
N ALA A 63 8.97 -20.60 -49.26
CA ALA A 63 9.64 -21.42 -48.24
C ALA A 63 9.30 -22.92 -48.37
N LEU A 64 8.04 -23.28 -48.68
CA LEU A 64 7.64 -24.67 -48.97
C LEU A 64 8.40 -25.22 -50.18
N LYS A 65 8.55 -24.43 -51.25
CA LYS A 65 9.36 -24.80 -52.42
C LYS A 65 10.84 -24.97 -52.07
N ALA A 66 11.37 -24.13 -51.19
CA ALA A 66 12.76 -24.24 -50.71
C ALA A 66 12.99 -25.56 -49.96
N VAL A 67 12.07 -25.94 -49.06
CA VAL A 67 12.12 -27.21 -48.31
C VAL A 67 12.02 -28.42 -49.25
N ALA A 68 11.14 -28.36 -50.26
CA ALA A 68 10.97 -29.44 -51.23
C ALA A 68 12.18 -29.60 -52.18
N ALA A 69 12.91 -28.52 -52.45
CA ALA A 69 14.04 -28.51 -53.39
C ALA A 69 15.41 -28.83 -52.74
N THR A 70 15.46 -29.15 -51.44
CA THR A 70 16.73 -29.46 -50.73
C THR A 70 16.68 -30.83 -50.05
N GLU A 71 17.71 -31.63 -50.27
CA GLU A 71 18.00 -32.85 -49.50
C GLU A 71 19.06 -32.62 -48.40
N ASP A 72 19.71 -31.45 -48.39
CA ASP A 72 20.72 -31.08 -47.40
C ASP A 72 20.08 -30.77 -46.04
N GLY A 73 20.46 -31.52 -45.00
CA GLY A 73 19.90 -31.40 -43.66
C GLY A 73 20.18 -30.06 -42.96
N HIS A 74 21.25 -29.35 -43.32
CA HIS A 74 21.52 -28.03 -42.74
C HIS A 74 20.61 -26.95 -43.32
N ASN A 75 20.50 -26.88 -44.66
CA ASN A 75 19.60 -25.95 -45.34
C ASN A 75 18.14 -26.28 -45.02
N ARG A 76 17.78 -27.57 -44.96
CA ARG A 76 16.42 -28.01 -44.58
C ARG A 76 16.02 -27.49 -43.20
N ARG A 77 16.89 -27.58 -42.20
CA ARG A 77 16.65 -27.01 -40.85
C ARG A 77 16.39 -25.51 -40.89
N THR A 78 17.14 -24.76 -41.70
CA THR A 78 16.95 -23.31 -41.83
C THR A 78 15.61 -22.99 -42.50
N PHE A 79 15.26 -23.67 -43.59
CA PHE A 79 14.01 -23.39 -44.31
C PHE A 79 12.76 -23.82 -43.53
N LEU A 80 12.84 -24.91 -42.76
CA LEU A 80 11.76 -25.31 -41.84
C LEU A 80 11.60 -24.28 -40.69
N ASN A 81 12.70 -23.73 -40.19
CA ASN A 81 12.63 -22.64 -39.21
C ASN A 81 11.96 -21.39 -39.80
N ASP A 82 12.30 -21.03 -41.04
CA ASP A 82 11.66 -19.92 -41.75
C ASP A 82 10.16 -20.16 -41.97
N LEU A 83 9.75 -21.38 -42.33
CA LEU A 83 8.33 -21.77 -42.40
C LEU A 83 7.63 -21.58 -41.06
N GLY A 84 8.26 -22.03 -39.98
CA GLY A 84 7.76 -21.81 -38.62
C GLY A 84 7.46 -20.34 -38.34
N ILE A 85 8.43 -19.47 -38.65
CA ILE A 85 8.28 -18.02 -38.48
C ILE A 85 7.17 -17.47 -39.37
N TYR A 86 7.09 -17.87 -40.65
CA TYR A 86 6.11 -17.30 -41.58
C TYR A 86 4.68 -17.69 -41.23
N TYR A 87 4.46 -18.94 -40.77
CA TYR A 87 3.16 -19.36 -40.27
C TYR A 87 2.76 -18.63 -38.98
N ARG A 88 3.73 -18.34 -38.09
CA ARG A 88 3.49 -17.52 -36.89
C ARG A 88 3.09 -16.09 -37.28
N GLU A 89 3.81 -15.44 -38.20
CA GLU A 89 3.48 -14.08 -38.68
C GLU A 89 2.10 -14.04 -39.35
N LYS A 90 1.74 -15.08 -40.11
CA LYS A 90 0.39 -15.20 -40.67
C LYS A 90 -0.67 -15.29 -39.57
N PHE A 91 -0.43 -16.14 -38.56
CA PHE A 91 -1.32 -16.26 -37.40
C PHE A 91 -1.53 -14.91 -36.68
N LEU A 92 -0.49 -14.10 -36.50
CA LEU A 92 -0.62 -12.80 -35.83
C LEU A 92 -1.56 -11.81 -36.54
N ILE A 93 -1.85 -12.02 -37.83
CA ILE A 93 -2.81 -11.21 -38.59
C ILE A 93 -4.17 -11.91 -38.74
N SER A 94 -4.17 -13.20 -39.04
CA SER A 94 -5.39 -13.96 -39.32
C SER A 94 -6.11 -14.43 -38.06
N ASP A 95 -5.38 -14.56 -36.95
CA ASP A 95 -5.81 -15.18 -35.69
C ASP A 95 -6.34 -16.62 -35.87
N ASP A 96 -5.82 -17.34 -36.88
CA ASP A 96 -6.24 -18.69 -37.28
C ASP A 96 -5.39 -19.80 -36.65
N LEU A 97 -5.99 -20.56 -35.73
CA LEU A 97 -5.35 -21.64 -34.95
C LEU A 97 -4.54 -22.68 -35.78
N PRO A 98 -5.02 -23.16 -36.95
CA PRO A 98 -4.26 -24.09 -37.79
C PRO A 98 -2.92 -23.54 -38.27
N ASP A 99 -2.75 -22.23 -38.39
CA ASP A 99 -1.49 -21.63 -38.82
C ASP A 99 -0.47 -21.61 -37.68
N ILE A 100 -0.86 -21.30 -36.44
CA ILE A 100 0.07 -21.43 -35.31
C ILE A 100 0.43 -22.89 -35.00
N ASP A 101 -0.50 -23.83 -35.21
CA ASP A 101 -0.19 -25.27 -35.10
C ASP A 101 0.84 -25.73 -36.13
N LYS A 102 0.74 -25.26 -37.39
CA LYS A 102 1.78 -25.51 -38.40
C LYS A 102 3.11 -24.90 -37.99
N ALA A 103 3.11 -23.68 -37.46
CA ALA A 103 4.33 -23.03 -37.00
C ALA A 103 5.05 -23.88 -35.95
N VAL A 104 4.34 -24.28 -34.90
CA VAL A 104 4.88 -25.13 -33.82
C VAL A 104 5.36 -26.48 -34.36
N ASN A 105 4.60 -27.12 -35.25
CA ASN A 105 4.97 -28.43 -35.81
C ASN A 105 6.26 -28.38 -36.64
N TYR A 106 6.41 -27.38 -37.51
CA TYR A 106 7.65 -27.22 -38.27
C TYR A 106 8.85 -26.90 -37.37
N LEU A 107 8.65 -26.09 -36.33
CA LEU A 107 9.72 -25.75 -35.38
C LEU A 107 10.13 -26.94 -34.49
N ARG A 108 9.18 -27.79 -34.10
CA ARG A 108 9.47 -29.07 -33.46
C ARG A 108 10.22 -30.03 -34.39
N GLU A 109 9.82 -30.13 -35.66
CA GLU A 109 10.57 -30.91 -36.67
C GLU A 109 12.03 -30.45 -36.77
N VAL A 110 12.29 -29.13 -36.72
CA VAL A 110 13.67 -28.61 -36.70
C VAL A 110 14.43 -29.12 -35.49
N ILE A 111 13.85 -29.07 -34.28
CA ILE A 111 14.51 -29.54 -33.06
C ILE A 111 14.78 -31.05 -33.12
N ASP A 112 13.81 -31.84 -33.59
CA ASP A 112 13.92 -33.30 -33.70
C ASP A 112 15.03 -33.78 -34.65
N THR A 113 15.49 -32.91 -35.56
CA THR A 113 16.62 -33.22 -36.46
C THR A 113 18.00 -33.06 -35.81
N TYR A 114 18.10 -32.45 -34.62
CA TYR A 114 19.34 -32.39 -33.85
C TYR A 114 19.50 -33.66 -33.02
N SER A 115 20.69 -34.25 -33.02
CA SER A 115 21.01 -35.37 -32.11
C SER A 115 21.19 -34.87 -30.67
N ARG A 116 21.16 -35.78 -29.69
CA ARG A 116 21.38 -35.44 -28.26
C ARG A 116 22.75 -34.79 -27.98
N GLU A 117 23.72 -34.95 -28.87
CA GLU A 117 25.07 -34.39 -28.74
C GLU A 117 25.21 -33.05 -29.48
N ASP A 118 24.25 -32.67 -30.32
CA ASP A 118 24.30 -31.43 -31.09
C ASP A 118 23.85 -30.22 -30.25
N LEU A 119 24.56 -29.10 -30.40
CA LEU A 119 24.14 -27.82 -29.84
C LEU A 119 23.05 -27.21 -30.73
N ILE A 120 21.82 -27.10 -30.19
CA ILE A 120 20.72 -26.42 -30.86
C ILE A 120 20.95 -24.90 -30.81
N PRO A 121 20.92 -24.18 -31.94
CA PRO A 121 21.10 -22.73 -31.96
C PRO A 121 20.01 -21.98 -31.18
N ALA A 122 20.40 -20.94 -30.43
CA ALA A 122 19.48 -20.12 -29.63
C ALA A 122 18.31 -19.55 -30.44
N ARG A 123 18.51 -19.22 -31.72
CA ARG A 123 17.43 -18.74 -32.62
C ARG A 123 16.30 -19.76 -32.82
N VAL A 124 16.62 -21.06 -32.84
CA VAL A 124 15.63 -22.14 -33.07
C VAL A 124 14.76 -22.31 -31.83
N PHE A 125 15.41 -22.37 -30.66
CA PHE A 125 14.72 -22.35 -29.37
C PHE A 125 13.82 -21.12 -29.23
N ASN A 126 14.30 -19.95 -29.64
CA ASN A 126 13.51 -18.74 -29.60
C ASN A 126 12.27 -18.79 -30.51
N SER A 127 12.45 -19.21 -31.76
CA SER A 127 11.32 -19.33 -32.69
C SER A 127 10.26 -20.27 -32.15
N LEU A 128 10.64 -21.45 -31.63
CA LEU A 128 9.66 -22.37 -31.01
C LEU A 128 9.02 -21.78 -29.76
N GLY A 129 9.80 -21.17 -28.87
CA GLY A 129 9.29 -20.56 -27.65
C GLY A 129 8.24 -19.47 -27.93
N THR A 130 8.53 -18.56 -28.86
CA THR A 130 7.56 -17.50 -29.25
C THR A 130 6.31 -18.04 -29.94
N ALA A 131 6.43 -19.10 -30.77
CA ALA A 131 5.26 -19.72 -31.41
C ALA A 131 4.38 -20.48 -30.39
N LEU A 132 4.98 -21.14 -29.41
CA LEU A 132 4.25 -21.78 -28.32
C LEU A 132 3.57 -20.76 -27.40
N GLY A 133 4.23 -19.63 -27.12
CA GLY A 133 3.63 -18.52 -26.37
C GLY A 133 2.41 -17.91 -27.06
N ASP A 134 2.52 -17.63 -28.36
CA ASP A 134 1.38 -17.15 -29.16
C ASP A 134 0.23 -18.16 -29.20
N ARG A 135 0.55 -19.47 -29.30
CA ARG A 135 -0.47 -20.52 -29.25
C ARG A 135 -1.15 -20.57 -27.88
N TYR A 136 -0.38 -20.45 -26.80
CA TYR A 136 -0.89 -20.40 -25.44
C TYR A 136 -1.87 -19.23 -25.24
N LEU A 137 -1.54 -18.03 -25.74
CA LEU A 137 -2.46 -16.89 -25.68
C LEU A 137 -3.80 -17.16 -26.39
N LYS A 138 -3.83 -18.10 -27.34
CA LYS A 138 -5.04 -18.45 -28.10
C LYS A 138 -5.82 -19.62 -27.53
N ASP A 139 -5.15 -20.66 -27.03
CA ASP A 139 -5.77 -21.92 -26.61
C ASP A 139 -5.66 -22.23 -25.12
N GLY A 140 -4.92 -21.41 -24.36
CA GLY A 140 -4.78 -21.50 -22.91
C GLY A 140 -4.03 -22.73 -22.40
N LYS A 141 -3.34 -23.51 -23.26
CA LYS A 141 -2.70 -24.77 -22.83
C LYS A 141 -1.42 -24.52 -22.03
N ASP A 142 -1.48 -24.82 -20.73
CA ASP A 142 -0.34 -24.71 -19.81
C ASP A 142 0.95 -25.40 -20.28
N ALA A 143 0.82 -26.56 -20.94
CA ALA A 143 1.97 -27.27 -21.46
C ALA A 143 2.77 -26.44 -22.49
N ASP A 144 2.09 -25.58 -23.25
CA ASP A 144 2.74 -24.76 -24.28
C ASP A 144 3.51 -23.59 -23.67
N ILE A 145 2.97 -22.92 -22.64
CA ILE A 145 3.69 -21.81 -21.99
C ILE A 145 4.87 -22.32 -21.16
N ASP A 146 4.73 -23.46 -20.49
CA ASP A 146 5.83 -24.08 -19.74
C ASP A 146 6.96 -24.53 -20.69
N GLU A 147 6.60 -25.16 -21.81
CA GLU A 147 7.56 -25.52 -22.86
C GLU A 147 8.19 -24.27 -23.50
N ALA A 148 7.41 -23.22 -23.75
CA ALA A 148 7.91 -21.95 -24.29
C ALA A 148 8.98 -21.32 -23.37
N ILE A 149 8.68 -21.23 -22.07
CA ILE A 149 9.59 -20.69 -21.06
C ILE A 149 10.87 -21.54 -20.99
N GLU A 150 10.77 -22.87 -21.05
CA GLU A 150 11.93 -23.76 -21.06
C GLU A 150 12.82 -23.50 -22.29
N HIS A 151 12.24 -23.44 -23.50
CA HIS A 151 13.01 -23.17 -24.72
C HIS A 151 13.69 -21.81 -24.69
N ILE A 152 13.01 -20.74 -24.24
CA ILE A 152 13.64 -19.42 -24.13
C ILE A 152 14.75 -19.42 -23.07
N ARG A 153 14.60 -20.12 -21.94
CA ARG A 153 15.69 -20.29 -20.95
C ARG A 153 16.89 -21.05 -21.53
N ASN A 154 16.65 -22.07 -22.35
CA ASN A 154 17.70 -22.78 -23.07
C ASN A 154 18.41 -21.86 -24.08
N ALA A 155 17.66 -21.03 -24.81
CA ALA A 155 18.21 -20.02 -25.71
C ALA A 155 19.11 -19.02 -24.97
N ILE A 156 18.66 -18.50 -23.82
CA ILE A 156 19.44 -17.56 -22.99
C ILE A 156 20.72 -18.22 -22.47
N SER A 157 20.64 -19.48 -22.04
CA SER A 157 21.78 -20.25 -21.51
C SER A 157 22.82 -20.55 -22.59
N ALA A 158 22.38 -20.77 -23.84
CA ALA A 158 23.26 -20.98 -24.99
C ALA A 158 23.86 -19.66 -25.54
N THR A 159 23.38 -18.50 -25.10
CA THR A 159 23.78 -17.19 -25.61
C THR A 159 24.83 -16.53 -24.70
N PRO A 160 26.03 -16.20 -25.20
CA PRO A 160 27.07 -15.54 -24.42
C PRO A 160 26.59 -14.22 -23.78
N ALA A 161 27.18 -13.84 -22.64
CA ALA A 161 26.74 -12.64 -21.90
C ALA A 161 26.86 -11.32 -22.69
N ASN A 162 27.80 -11.24 -23.64
CA ASN A 162 28.06 -10.04 -24.44
C ASN A 162 27.34 -10.05 -25.79
N ASP A 163 26.46 -11.02 -26.03
CA ASP A 163 25.74 -11.14 -27.29
C ASP A 163 24.57 -10.13 -27.35
N PRO A 164 24.47 -9.30 -28.41
CA PRO A 164 23.35 -8.36 -28.59
C PRO A 164 21.97 -9.03 -28.57
N ASP A 165 21.87 -10.31 -28.96
CA ASP A 165 20.61 -11.05 -28.97
C ASP A 165 20.11 -11.41 -27.55
N LYS A 166 20.97 -11.37 -26.53
CA LYS A 166 20.59 -11.72 -25.16
C LYS A 166 19.50 -10.80 -24.62
N ALA A 167 19.57 -9.50 -24.93
CA ALA A 167 18.56 -8.53 -24.54
C ALA A 167 17.19 -8.82 -25.16
N ARG A 168 17.16 -9.40 -26.37
CA ARG A 168 15.92 -9.79 -27.05
C ARG A 168 15.32 -11.01 -26.36
N LEU A 169 16.11 -12.05 -26.12
CA LEU A 169 15.65 -13.27 -25.43
C LEU A 169 15.12 -13.00 -24.02
N LEU A 170 15.75 -12.08 -23.27
CA LEU A 170 15.25 -11.65 -21.96
C LEU A 170 13.91 -10.92 -22.05
N ASN A 171 13.73 -10.07 -23.06
CA ASN A 171 12.43 -9.43 -23.30
C ASN A 171 11.36 -10.44 -23.70
N ASP A 172 11.70 -11.42 -24.53
CA ASP A 172 10.79 -12.48 -24.97
C ASP A 172 10.37 -13.36 -23.77
N LEU A 173 11.32 -13.70 -22.88
CA LEU A 173 11.03 -14.39 -21.61
C LEU A 173 10.14 -13.56 -20.69
N ALA A 174 10.37 -12.25 -20.63
CA ALA A 174 9.54 -11.34 -19.85
C ALA A 174 8.09 -11.30 -20.36
N SER A 175 7.89 -11.28 -21.68
CA SER A 175 6.56 -11.36 -22.29
C SER A 175 5.87 -12.68 -21.94
N LEU A 176 6.55 -13.84 -22.07
CA LEU A 176 5.94 -15.13 -21.71
C LEU A 176 5.52 -15.21 -20.23
N HIS A 177 6.34 -14.71 -19.31
CA HIS A 177 5.95 -14.64 -17.90
C HIS A 177 4.79 -13.65 -17.67
N GLY A 178 4.77 -12.52 -18.39
CA GLY A 178 3.66 -11.56 -18.36
C GLY A 178 2.35 -12.14 -18.89
N ASP A 179 2.41 -12.93 -19.96
CA ASP A 179 1.26 -13.62 -20.55
C ASP A 179 0.72 -14.69 -19.59
N ARG A 180 1.61 -15.49 -19.00
CA ARG A 180 1.24 -16.47 -17.97
C ARG A 180 0.60 -15.82 -16.75
N PHE A 181 1.15 -14.69 -16.30
CA PHE A 181 0.57 -13.88 -15.22
C PHE A 181 -0.82 -13.35 -15.60
N SER A 182 -0.99 -12.84 -16.83
CA SER A 182 -2.27 -12.29 -17.27
C SER A 182 -3.40 -13.33 -17.25
N ASN A 183 -3.06 -14.60 -17.51
CA ASN A 183 -4.02 -15.69 -17.49
C ASN A 183 -4.23 -16.29 -16.08
N LYS A 184 -3.17 -16.46 -15.28
CA LYS A 184 -3.22 -17.19 -13.98
C LYS A 184 -3.18 -16.32 -12.72
N GLY A 185 -2.69 -15.09 -12.83
CA GLY A 185 -2.53 -14.17 -11.70
C GLY A 185 -1.39 -14.52 -10.74
N GLU A 186 -0.50 -15.43 -11.13
CA GLU A 186 0.62 -15.84 -10.30
C GLU A 186 1.66 -14.71 -10.18
N LYS A 187 1.64 -14.01 -9.04
CA LYS A 187 2.60 -12.93 -8.73
C LYS A 187 4.07 -13.27 -9.01
N PRO A 188 4.60 -14.48 -8.72
CA PRO A 188 5.98 -14.81 -9.03
C PRO A 188 6.35 -14.64 -10.51
N ASP A 189 5.42 -14.95 -11.42
CA ASP A 189 5.66 -14.75 -12.86
C ASP A 189 5.81 -13.28 -13.22
N LEU A 190 4.96 -12.41 -12.66
CA LEU A 190 5.08 -10.97 -12.89
C LEU A 190 6.38 -10.40 -12.35
N ASP A 191 6.82 -10.88 -11.18
CA ASP A 191 8.08 -10.46 -10.57
C ASP A 191 9.29 -10.87 -11.44
N GLU A 192 9.27 -12.07 -12.03
CA GLU A 192 10.25 -12.56 -13.01
C GLU A 192 10.16 -11.80 -14.33
N ALA A 193 8.96 -11.48 -14.81
CA ALA A 193 8.75 -10.70 -16.04
C ALA A 193 9.39 -9.32 -15.92
N VAL A 194 9.10 -8.58 -14.85
CA VAL A 194 9.70 -7.26 -14.59
C VAL A 194 11.23 -7.35 -14.50
N GLN A 195 11.77 -8.37 -13.84
CA GLN A 195 13.22 -8.56 -13.71
C GLN A 195 13.87 -8.82 -15.08
N ASN A 196 13.33 -9.73 -15.88
CA ASN A 196 13.85 -10.04 -17.21
C ASN A 196 13.76 -8.82 -18.16
N ALA A 197 12.64 -8.09 -18.13
CA ALA A 197 12.47 -6.87 -18.92
C ALA A 197 13.44 -5.75 -18.50
N HIS A 198 13.70 -5.60 -17.20
CA HIS A 198 14.68 -4.65 -16.70
C HIS A 198 16.12 -5.03 -17.13
N GLN A 199 16.50 -6.31 -17.04
CA GLN A 199 17.79 -6.77 -17.55
C GLN A 199 17.94 -6.56 -19.06
N ALA A 200 16.87 -6.78 -19.83
CA ALA A 200 16.85 -6.47 -21.27
C ALA A 200 17.14 -4.97 -21.52
N ILE A 201 16.54 -4.07 -20.73
CA ILE A 201 16.79 -2.62 -20.80
C ILE A 201 18.24 -2.26 -20.44
N GLN A 202 18.82 -2.88 -19.41
CA GLN A 202 20.22 -2.64 -19.03
C GLN A 202 21.21 -3.02 -20.14
N LEU A 203 20.90 -4.07 -20.91
CA LEU A 203 21.71 -4.52 -22.05
C LEU A 203 21.44 -3.74 -23.35
N THR A 204 20.47 -2.81 -23.35
CA THR A 204 20.09 -2.06 -24.55
C THR A 204 20.55 -0.61 -24.45
N PRO A 205 21.46 -0.14 -25.33
CA PRO A 205 21.78 1.29 -25.44
C PRO A 205 20.53 2.14 -25.72
N GLU A 206 20.45 3.35 -25.18
CA GLU A 206 19.26 4.21 -25.32
C GLU A 206 19.00 4.66 -26.78
N ASP A 207 20.05 4.73 -27.60
CA ASP A 207 19.97 5.04 -29.03
C ASP A 207 19.60 3.83 -29.90
N HIS A 208 19.48 2.63 -29.31
CA HIS A 208 19.12 1.43 -30.04
C HIS A 208 17.63 1.44 -30.43
N PRO A 209 17.25 1.06 -31.67
CA PRO A 209 15.86 1.12 -32.14
C PRO A 209 14.85 0.38 -31.25
N MET A 210 15.25 -0.75 -30.67
CA MET A 210 14.40 -1.57 -29.79
C MET A 210 14.30 -1.07 -28.35
N TYR A 211 15.00 0.00 -27.97
CA TYR A 211 14.94 0.54 -26.62
C TYR A 211 13.53 1.02 -26.26
N ALA A 212 12.84 1.67 -27.21
CA ALA A 212 11.47 2.15 -27.02
C ALA A 212 10.49 0.99 -26.78
N THR A 213 10.55 -0.06 -27.61
CA THR A 213 9.71 -1.26 -27.49
C THR A 213 9.91 -1.96 -26.15
N ARG A 214 11.17 -2.20 -25.76
CA ARG A 214 11.51 -2.82 -24.47
C ARG A 214 11.06 -1.95 -23.28
N SER A 215 11.16 -0.63 -23.41
CA SER A 215 10.74 0.32 -22.37
C SER A 215 9.23 0.30 -22.19
N ASN A 216 8.48 0.24 -23.29
CA ASN A 216 7.03 0.11 -23.27
C ASN A 216 6.59 -1.23 -22.64
N ASN A 217 7.29 -2.33 -22.92
CA ASN A 217 7.01 -3.63 -22.30
C ASN A 217 7.21 -3.58 -20.78
N LEU A 218 8.39 -3.10 -20.33
CA LEU A 218 8.68 -2.93 -18.91
C LEU A 218 7.67 -2.00 -18.22
N ALA A 219 7.26 -0.93 -18.88
CA ALA A 219 6.26 -0.01 -18.34
C ALA A 219 4.90 -0.68 -18.09
N THR A 220 4.45 -1.56 -19.00
CA THR A 220 3.21 -2.33 -18.82
C THR A 220 3.33 -3.29 -17.64
N LEU A 221 4.42 -4.07 -17.57
CA LEU A 221 4.65 -5.02 -16.47
C LEU A 221 4.73 -4.33 -15.10
N LEU A 222 5.35 -3.14 -15.04
CA LEU A 222 5.40 -2.34 -13.81
C LEU A 222 4.02 -1.81 -13.41
N ARG A 223 3.19 -1.40 -14.37
CA ARG A 223 1.80 -1.01 -14.11
C ARG A 223 1.02 -2.18 -13.52
N ASP A 224 1.14 -3.36 -14.09
CA ASP A 224 0.45 -4.56 -13.59
C ASP A 224 0.95 -4.93 -12.19
N ARG A 225 2.26 -4.79 -11.92
CA ARG A 225 2.81 -5.05 -10.58
C ARG A 225 2.32 -4.05 -9.55
N TYR A 226 2.17 -2.79 -9.94
CA TYR A 226 1.56 -1.75 -9.12
C TYR A 226 0.09 -2.07 -8.79
N ARG A 227 -0.70 -2.65 -9.72
CA ARG A 227 -2.11 -3.04 -9.44
C ARG A 227 -2.20 -4.08 -8.31
N ILE A 228 -1.19 -4.94 -8.16
CA ILE A 228 -1.11 -5.93 -7.08
C ILE A 228 -0.58 -5.30 -5.79
N ASP A 229 0.59 -4.67 -5.85
CA ASP A 229 1.37 -4.30 -4.66
C ASP A 229 1.03 -2.90 -4.14
N SER A 230 0.34 -2.09 -4.95
CA SER A 230 0.08 -0.67 -4.69
C SER A 230 1.34 0.17 -4.42
N LYS A 231 2.49 -0.26 -4.95
CA LYS A 231 3.78 0.43 -4.83
C LYS A 231 3.87 1.60 -5.80
N GLU A 232 3.83 2.83 -5.30
CA GLU A 232 3.82 4.01 -6.16
C GLU A 232 5.05 4.12 -7.05
N GLY A 233 6.22 3.70 -6.55
CA GLY A 233 7.46 3.71 -7.32
C GLY A 233 7.39 2.92 -8.62
N ASP A 234 6.62 1.84 -8.67
CA ASP A 234 6.43 1.05 -9.89
C ASP A 234 5.65 1.85 -10.94
N LEU A 235 4.62 2.57 -10.51
CA LEU A 235 3.80 3.38 -11.39
C LEU A 235 4.54 4.62 -11.91
N ASP A 236 5.36 5.25 -11.07
CA ASP A 236 6.23 6.35 -11.49
C ASP A 236 7.31 5.90 -12.46
N ALA A 237 7.95 4.76 -12.20
CA ALA A 237 8.92 4.17 -13.12
C ALA A 237 8.25 3.76 -14.44
N ALA A 238 7.05 3.16 -14.39
CA ALA A 238 6.24 2.85 -15.57
C ALA A 238 5.97 4.11 -16.41
N ALA A 239 5.57 5.21 -15.77
CA ALA A 239 5.34 6.48 -16.46
C ALA A 239 6.64 7.00 -17.11
N GLY A 240 7.77 6.91 -16.42
CA GLY A 240 9.08 7.30 -16.96
C GLY A 240 9.48 6.50 -18.20
N PHE A 241 9.37 5.16 -18.14
CA PHE A 241 9.69 4.29 -19.28
C PHE A 241 8.71 4.47 -20.45
N ALA A 242 7.40 4.60 -20.18
CA ALA A 242 6.40 4.84 -21.22
C ALA A 242 6.56 6.20 -21.90
N GLN A 243 6.90 7.26 -21.14
CA GLN A 243 7.22 8.57 -21.72
C GLN A 243 8.45 8.50 -22.63
N HIS A 244 9.46 7.72 -22.25
CA HIS A 244 10.63 7.52 -23.11
C HIS A 244 10.25 6.83 -24.42
N ALA A 245 9.40 5.79 -24.37
CA ALA A 245 8.92 5.10 -25.57
C ALA A 245 8.15 6.04 -26.53
N VAL A 246 7.28 6.91 -26.00
CA VAL A 246 6.52 7.89 -26.82
C VAL A 246 7.41 8.97 -27.45
N ARG A 247 8.54 9.30 -26.82
CA ARG A 247 9.52 10.27 -27.37
C ARG A 247 10.37 9.69 -28.50
N ALA A 248 10.42 8.36 -28.65
CA ALA A 248 11.16 7.74 -29.74
C ALA A 248 10.54 8.14 -31.09
N ASN A 249 11.40 8.49 -32.06
CA ASN A 249 10.98 8.88 -33.40
C ASN A 249 10.61 7.65 -34.25
N THR A 250 9.48 7.01 -33.94
CA THR A 250 8.98 5.88 -34.73
C THR A 250 8.29 6.39 -35.98
N HIS A 251 8.67 5.84 -37.14
CA HIS A 251 8.01 6.15 -38.42
C HIS A 251 6.75 5.28 -38.61
N ASN A 252 6.54 4.30 -37.72
CA ASN A 252 5.40 3.40 -37.70
C ASN A 252 4.26 3.96 -36.84
N LYS A 253 3.13 4.29 -37.50
CA LYS A 253 1.93 4.81 -36.83
C LYS A 253 1.31 3.82 -35.85
N SER A 254 1.34 2.53 -36.17
CA SER A 254 0.75 1.47 -35.35
C SER A 254 1.49 1.32 -34.02
N GLU A 255 2.82 1.32 -34.06
CA GLU A 255 3.68 1.31 -32.86
C GLU A 255 3.48 2.55 -32.00
N ARG A 256 3.46 3.74 -32.61
CA ARG A 256 3.22 4.99 -31.89
C ARG A 256 1.90 4.96 -31.13
N ALA A 257 0.84 4.46 -31.76
CA ALA A 257 -0.47 4.37 -31.13
C ALA A 257 -0.52 3.36 -29.96
N ILE A 258 0.31 2.30 -29.98
CA ILE A 258 0.48 1.40 -28.82
C ILE A 258 1.13 2.16 -27.65
N TYR A 259 2.24 2.86 -27.90
CA TYR A 259 2.96 3.59 -26.85
C TYR A 259 2.08 4.67 -26.22
N LEU A 260 1.32 5.41 -27.04
CA LEU A 260 0.39 6.43 -26.58
C LEU A 260 -0.74 5.83 -25.72
N SER A 261 -1.34 4.72 -26.15
CA SER A 261 -2.40 4.05 -25.39
C SER A 261 -1.89 3.52 -24.04
N ASN A 262 -0.69 2.94 -23.99
CA ASN A 262 -0.12 2.42 -22.75
C ASN A 262 0.26 3.55 -21.79
N LEU A 263 0.90 4.62 -22.30
CA LEU A 263 1.20 5.80 -21.50
C LEU A 263 -0.07 6.46 -20.95
N ALA A 264 -1.12 6.57 -21.75
CA ALA A 264 -2.41 7.10 -21.33
C ALA A 264 -3.00 6.30 -20.15
N ASN A 265 -2.96 4.97 -20.20
CA ASN A 265 -3.42 4.12 -19.11
C ASN A 265 -2.60 4.34 -17.83
N ILE A 266 -1.27 4.38 -17.93
CA ILE A 266 -0.36 4.59 -16.80
C ILE A 266 -0.57 5.96 -16.14
N LEU A 267 -0.63 7.04 -16.94
CA LEU A 267 -0.90 8.40 -16.46
C LEU A 267 -2.30 8.53 -15.87
N GLY A 268 -3.27 7.84 -16.50
CA GLY A 268 -4.58 7.60 -15.94
C GLY A 268 -4.46 7.07 -14.53
N GLU A 269 -3.88 5.89 -14.34
CA GLU A 269 -3.74 5.24 -13.04
C GLU A 269 -3.08 6.17 -12.01
N ARG A 270 -1.99 6.83 -12.41
CA ARG A 270 -1.23 7.75 -11.57
C ARG A 270 -2.04 8.95 -11.08
N SER A 271 -2.91 9.50 -11.91
CA SER A 271 -3.72 10.69 -11.56
C SER A 271 -4.75 10.50 -10.44
N VAL A 272 -4.92 9.30 -9.89
CA VAL A 272 -5.79 9.03 -8.71
C VAL A 272 -5.01 8.85 -7.40
N ARG A 273 -3.69 8.62 -7.45
CA ARG A 273 -2.92 8.35 -6.23
C ARG A 273 -2.69 9.60 -5.39
N ARG A 274 -2.34 10.73 -6.02
CA ARG A 274 -2.10 12.00 -5.33
C ARG A 274 -2.80 13.17 -6.02
N ASP A 275 -3.23 14.14 -5.23
CA ASP A 275 -3.79 15.39 -5.74
C ASP A 275 -2.79 16.13 -6.65
N SER A 276 -1.49 16.07 -6.34
CA SER A 276 -0.43 16.65 -7.18
C SER A 276 -0.30 16.00 -8.57
N GLN A 277 -0.73 14.74 -8.72
CA GLN A 277 -0.72 14.00 -9.99
C GLN A 277 -2.05 14.13 -10.75
N ALA A 278 -3.05 14.84 -10.22
CA ALA A 278 -4.32 15.06 -10.90
C ALA A 278 -4.16 15.70 -12.29
N ALA A 279 -3.07 16.46 -12.49
CA ALA A 279 -2.70 17.08 -13.76
C ALA A 279 -2.37 16.07 -14.88
N ASP A 280 -2.06 14.81 -14.56
CA ASP A 280 -1.75 13.77 -15.56
C ASP A 280 -3.00 13.30 -16.35
N LEU A 281 -4.21 13.54 -15.83
CA LEU A 281 -5.44 12.97 -16.40
C LEU A 281 -5.81 13.57 -17.76
N ASP A 282 -5.64 14.88 -17.94
CA ASP A 282 -5.97 15.54 -19.21
C ASP A 282 -5.01 15.12 -20.34
N PRO A 283 -3.67 15.14 -20.15
CA PRO A 283 -2.72 14.56 -21.10
C PRO A 283 -3.00 13.08 -21.41
N ALA A 284 -3.39 12.28 -20.41
CA ALA A 284 -3.75 10.89 -20.64
C ALA A 284 -4.93 10.74 -21.62
N ILE A 285 -5.98 11.56 -21.45
CA ILE A 285 -7.14 11.54 -22.36
C ILE A 285 -6.75 11.98 -23.77
N GLU A 286 -5.88 12.98 -23.89
CA GLU A 286 -5.36 13.44 -25.18
C GLU A 286 -4.58 12.34 -25.90
N TYR A 287 -3.65 11.67 -25.20
CA TYR A 287 -2.89 10.55 -25.77
C TYR A 287 -3.77 9.35 -26.14
N ALA A 288 -4.78 9.01 -25.32
CA ALA A 288 -5.73 7.96 -25.66
C ALA A 288 -6.56 8.31 -26.89
N GLN A 289 -6.98 9.58 -27.03
CA GLN A 289 -7.69 10.06 -28.21
C GLN A 289 -6.80 10.01 -29.47
N GLU A 290 -5.55 10.48 -29.38
CA GLU A 290 -4.57 10.42 -30.47
C GLU A 290 -4.34 8.96 -30.91
N ALA A 291 -4.20 8.03 -29.96
CA ALA A 291 -4.09 6.61 -30.26
C ALA A 291 -5.32 6.06 -31.00
N VAL A 292 -6.54 6.41 -30.57
CA VAL A 292 -7.78 6.02 -31.25
C VAL A 292 -7.86 6.61 -32.67
N ASP A 293 -7.47 7.87 -32.84
CA ASP A 293 -7.52 8.58 -34.13
C ASP A 293 -6.48 8.06 -35.14
N MET A 294 -5.36 7.52 -34.65
CA MET A 294 -4.35 6.82 -35.46
C MET A 294 -4.76 5.39 -35.85
N THR A 295 -5.89 4.89 -35.36
CA THR A 295 -6.34 3.50 -35.58
C THR A 295 -7.52 3.45 -36.53
N ASP A 296 -7.39 2.72 -37.63
CA ASP A 296 -8.48 2.48 -38.57
C ASP A 296 -9.64 1.73 -37.92
N LYS A 297 -10.87 2.03 -38.37
CA LYS A 297 -12.11 1.56 -37.72
C LYS A 297 -12.22 0.05 -37.62
N ASP A 298 -11.69 -0.67 -38.61
CA ASP A 298 -11.76 -2.13 -38.72
C ASP A 298 -10.54 -2.83 -38.12
N HIS A 299 -9.59 -2.09 -37.53
CA HIS A 299 -8.39 -2.66 -36.93
C HIS A 299 -8.71 -3.43 -35.64
N PRO A 300 -8.15 -4.66 -35.45
CA PRO A 300 -8.44 -5.51 -34.28
C PRO A 300 -8.18 -4.86 -32.90
N ASP A 301 -7.14 -4.04 -32.79
CA ASP A 301 -6.82 -3.31 -31.54
C ASP A 301 -7.70 -2.08 -31.22
N ARG A 302 -8.51 -1.60 -32.16
CA ARG A 302 -9.27 -0.36 -31.95
C ARG A 302 -10.26 -0.44 -30.78
N PRO A 303 -10.99 -1.55 -30.55
CA PRO A 303 -11.86 -1.71 -29.38
C PRO A 303 -11.12 -1.54 -28.05
N ARG A 304 -9.90 -2.09 -27.92
CA ARG A 304 -9.06 -1.93 -26.74
C ARG A 304 -8.75 -0.45 -26.46
N ARG A 305 -8.33 0.29 -27.49
CA ARG A 305 -8.02 1.72 -27.40
C ARG A 305 -9.25 2.57 -27.04
N LEU A 306 -10.42 2.23 -27.59
CA LEU A 306 -11.69 2.87 -27.23
C LEU A 306 -12.09 2.62 -25.77
N SER A 307 -11.91 1.39 -25.27
CA SER A 307 -12.23 1.04 -23.87
C SER A 307 -11.32 1.81 -22.90
N ASN A 308 -10.03 1.91 -23.22
CA ASN A 308 -9.06 2.72 -22.47
C ASN A 308 -9.47 4.21 -22.39
N LEU A 309 -9.84 4.79 -23.54
CA LEU A 309 -10.37 6.16 -23.59
C LEU A 309 -11.64 6.32 -22.75
N GLY A 310 -12.57 5.36 -22.82
CA GLY A 310 -13.78 5.34 -22.02
C GLY A 310 -13.50 5.34 -20.52
N TRP A 311 -12.55 4.53 -20.08
CA TRP A 311 -12.10 4.49 -18.68
C TRP A 311 -11.49 5.82 -18.21
N LEU A 312 -10.67 6.47 -19.03
CA LEU A 312 -10.10 7.78 -18.69
C LEU A 312 -11.18 8.87 -18.61
N LEU A 313 -12.13 8.88 -19.55
CA LEU A 313 -13.26 9.80 -19.52
C LEU A 313 -14.16 9.57 -18.30
N ARG A 314 -14.40 8.30 -17.91
CA ARG A 314 -15.08 7.96 -16.65
C ARG A 314 -14.43 8.65 -15.46
N ARG A 315 -13.10 8.55 -15.34
CA ARG A 315 -12.35 9.15 -14.22
C ARG A 315 -12.47 10.67 -14.20
N LYS A 316 -12.42 11.31 -15.38
CA LYS A 316 -12.65 12.75 -15.48
C LYS A 316 -14.08 13.11 -15.06
N ALA A 317 -15.08 12.36 -15.49
CA ALA A 317 -16.47 12.55 -15.07
C ALA A 317 -16.66 12.39 -13.54
N LEU A 318 -15.91 11.49 -12.89
CA LEU A 318 -15.95 11.33 -11.42
C LEU A 318 -15.43 12.57 -10.67
N LYS A 319 -14.49 13.33 -11.25
CA LYS A 319 -13.92 14.55 -10.64
C LYS A 319 -14.71 15.84 -10.96
N LEU A 320 -15.61 15.81 -11.94
CA LEU A 320 -16.36 16.99 -12.37
C LEU A 320 -17.66 17.20 -11.55
N PRO A 321 -18.11 18.46 -11.37
CA PRO A 321 -19.47 18.76 -10.93
C PRO A 321 -20.52 18.17 -11.87
N THR A 322 -21.74 17.94 -11.37
CA THR A 322 -22.82 17.22 -12.08
C THR A 322 -23.06 17.68 -13.52
N GLU A 323 -23.05 18.99 -13.78
CA GLU A 323 -23.32 19.55 -15.11
C GLU A 323 -22.20 19.25 -16.12
N GLY A 324 -20.93 19.32 -15.68
CA GLY A 324 -19.78 18.94 -16.51
C GLY A 324 -19.57 17.43 -16.63
N ALA A 325 -19.94 16.66 -15.59
CA ALA A 325 -19.80 15.21 -15.56
C ALA A 325 -20.71 14.52 -16.58
N LYS A 326 -21.91 15.05 -16.83
CA LYS A 326 -22.91 14.44 -17.73
C LYS A 326 -22.36 14.19 -19.14
N SER A 327 -21.87 15.23 -19.81
CA SER A 327 -21.36 15.11 -21.19
C SER A 327 -20.13 14.20 -21.26
N CYS A 328 -19.29 14.24 -20.22
CA CYS A 328 -18.10 13.41 -20.14
C CYS A 328 -18.47 11.92 -19.99
N LEU A 329 -19.49 11.61 -19.18
CA LEU A 329 -19.98 10.26 -18.96
C LEU A 329 -20.75 9.70 -20.16
N GLU A 330 -21.56 10.51 -20.83
CA GLU A 330 -22.23 10.14 -22.08
C GLU A 330 -21.19 9.74 -23.15
N ARG A 331 -20.17 10.57 -23.35
CA ARG A 331 -19.05 10.24 -24.26
C ARG A 331 -18.31 8.98 -23.84
N ALA A 332 -18.09 8.77 -22.54
CA ALA A 332 -17.41 7.58 -22.03
C ALA A 332 -18.22 6.29 -22.30
N ILE A 333 -19.54 6.34 -22.11
CA ILE A 333 -20.47 5.26 -22.46
C ILE A 333 -20.43 4.99 -23.96
N ASP A 334 -20.50 6.02 -24.79
CA ASP A 334 -20.52 5.87 -26.26
C ASP A 334 -19.27 5.16 -26.78
N VAL A 335 -18.06 5.61 -26.37
CA VAL A 335 -16.81 5.00 -26.85
C VAL A 335 -16.65 3.56 -26.33
N THR A 336 -17.03 3.29 -25.09
CA THR A 336 -16.94 1.94 -24.50
C THR A 336 -17.98 1.01 -25.11
N PHE A 337 -19.18 1.50 -25.41
CA PHE A 337 -20.21 0.75 -26.12
C PHE A 337 -19.77 0.37 -27.53
N CYS A 338 -19.11 1.29 -28.26
CA CYS A 338 -18.50 0.97 -29.54
C CYS A 338 -17.43 -0.13 -29.42
N ALA A 339 -16.64 -0.13 -28.35
CA ALA A 339 -15.66 -1.19 -28.09
C ALA A 339 -16.34 -2.55 -27.88
N VAL A 340 -17.33 -2.62 -26.99
CA VAL A 340 -18.09 -3.86 -26.70
C VAL A 340 -18.75 -4.39 -27.97
N LYS A 341 -19.42 -3.53 -28.75
CA LYS A 341 -20.11 -3.93 -29.99
C LYS A 341 -19.16 -4.49 -31.06
N ALA A 342 -17.92 -4.01 -31.09
CA ALA A 342 -16.90 -4.47 -32.03
C ALA A 342 -16.14 -5.73 -31.56
N THR A 343 -16.45 -6.24 -30.36
CA THR A 343 -15.83 -7.42 -29.76
C THR A 343 -16.81 -8.58 -29.83
N LYS A 344 -16.35 -9.78 -30.23
CA LYS A 344 -17.20 -10.97 -30.18
C LYS A 344 -17.34 -11.44 -28.74
N THR A 345 -18.44 -12.11 -28.40
CA THR A 345 -18.73 -12.54 -27.02
C THR A 345 -17.82 -13.67 -26.53
N ASP A 346 -17.21 -14.43 -27.45
CA ASP A 346 -16.25 -15.50 -27.19
C ASP A 346 -14.78 -15.02 -27.18
N ASP A 347 -14.55 -13.72 -27.36
CA ASP A 347 -13.23 -13.09 -27.27
C ASP A 347 -12.85 -12.88 -25.79
N GLN A 348 -11.62 -13.22 -25.42
CA GLN A 348 -11.08 -13.06 -24.06
C GLN A 348 -11.20 -11.61 -23.53
N ASP A 349 -11.18 -10.61 -24.41
CA ASP A 349 -11.27 -9.20 -24.02
C ASP A 349 -12.73 -8.73 -23.82
N TYR A 350 -13.73 -9.51 -24.23
CA TYR A 350 -15.14 -9.12 -24.13
C TYR A 350 -15.51 -8.81 -22.68
N ALA A 351 -15.14 -9.69 -21.76
CA ALA A 351 -15.51 -9.57 -20.35
C ALA A 351 -15.00 -8.27 -19.72
N ALA A 352 -13.73 -7.91 -19.94
CA ALA A 352 -13.16 -6.67 -19.44
C ALA A 352 -13.89 -5.44 -19.99
N ARG A 353 -14.20 -5.44 -21.29
CA ARG A 353 -14.91 -4.34 -21.97
C ARG A 353 -16.36 -4.23 -21.49
N ALA A 354 -17.05 -5.35 -21.31
CA ALA A 354 -18.42 -5.42 -20.79
C ALA A 354 -18.48 -4.93 -19.34
N ASN A 355 -17.58 -5.39 -18.47
CA ASN A 355 -17.49 -4.90 -17.08
C ASN A 355 -17.23 -3.39 -17.02
N ASN A 356 -16.33 -2.86 -17.86
CA ASN A 356 -16.08 -1.41 -17.93
C ASN A 356 -17.33 -0.63 -18.35
N LEU A 357 -18.10 -1.13 -19.31
CA LEU A 357 -19.38 -0.54 -19.70
C LEU A 357 -20.42 -0.63 -18.58
N GLY A 358 -20.46 -1.75 -17.85
CA GLY A 358 -21.30 -1.95 -16.68
C GLY A 358 -21.03 -0.89 -15.59
N LEU A 359 -19.76 -0.66 -15.26
CA LEU A 359 -19.35 0.39 -14.31
C LEU A 359 -19.75 1.80 -14.75
N LEU A 360 -19.64 2.12 -16.05
CA LEU A 360 -20.07 3.40 -16.60
C LEU A 360 -21.57 3.65 -16.44
N PHE A 361 -22.38 2.61 -16.70
CA PHE A 361 -23.82 2.69 -16.44
C PHE A 361 -24.14 2.77 -14.94
N GLY A 362 -23.39 2.09 -14.08
CA GLY A 362 -23.51 2.19 -12.63
C GLY A 362 -23.23 3.61 -12.12
N ASP A 363 -22.17 4.25 -12.62
CA ASP A 363 -21.87 5.65 -12.29
C ASP A 363 -22.95 6.61 -12.82
N ALA A 364 -23.50 6.33 -14.02
CA ALA A 364 -24.60 7.10 -14.57
C ALA A 364 -25.86 7.00 -13.70
N TYR A 365 -26.16 5.81 -13.19
CA TYR A 365 -27.21 5.59 -12.21
C TYR A 365 -26.95 6.41 -10.93
N ARG A 366 -25.78 6.27 -10.30
CA ARG A 366 -25.48 6.97 -9.03
C ARG A 366 -25.56 8.49 -9.16
N ARG A 367 -25.26 9.04 -10.35
CA ARG A 367 -25.34 10.49 -10.60
C ARG A 367 -26.72 10.99 -11.03
N HIS A 368 -27.47 10.22 -11.82
CA HIS A 368 -28.71 10.68 -12.45
C HIS A 368 -29.97 10.02 -11.89
N GLY A 369 -29.84 8.93 -11.14
CA GLY A 369 -30.93 8.20 -10.49
C GLY A 369 -31.83 7.42 -11.45
N ARG A 370 -31.40 7.14 -12.69
CA ARG A 370 -32.20 6.43 -13.71
C ARG A 370 -32.09 4.91 -13.51
N PRO A 371 -33.17 4.20 -13.10
CA PRO A 371 -33.09 2.77 -12.80
C PRO A 371 -32.67 1.90 -14.00
N ASP A 372 -33.04 2.29 -15.22
CA ASP A 372 -32.65 1.59 -16.45
C ASP A 372 -31.12 1.53 -16.66
N ASP A 373 -30.38 2.54 -16.19
CA ASP A 373 -28.92 2.53 -16.25
C ASP A 373 -28.38 1.46 -15.27
N LEU A 374 -28.97 1.31 -14.09
CA LEU A 374 -28.57 0.28 -13.12
C LEU A 374 -28.85 -1.14 -13.63
N ASP A 375 -29.99 -1.36 -14.29
CA ASP A 375 -30.31 -2.67 -14.87
C ASP A 375 -29.33 -3.04 -16.00
N LYS A 376 -28.92 -2.08 -16.84
CA LYS A 376 -27.84 -2.29 -17.83
C LYS A 376 -26.50 -2.55 -17.17
N ALA A 377 -26.18 -1.83 -16.10
CA ALA A 377 -24.93 -2.02 -15.35
C ALA A 377 -24.80 -3.45 -14.85
N ILE A 378 -25.87 -3.99 -14.25
CA ILE A 378 -25.95 -5.36 -13.75
C ILE A 378 -25.91 -6.37 -14.91
N GLN A 379 -26.61 -6.09 -16.02
CA GLN A 379 -26.59 -6.95 -17.20
C GLN A 379 -25.16 -7.13 -17.72
N TYR A 380 -24.45 -6.05 -18.05
CA TYR A 380 -23.10 -6.14 -18.60
C TYR A 380 -22.07 -6.72 -17.61
N SER A 381 -22.27 -6.49 -16.31
CA SER A 381 -21.40 -7.10 -15.28
C SER A 381 -21.62 -8.61 -15.17
N LYS A 382 -22.85 -9.10 -15.38
CA LYS A 382 -23.14 -10.55 -15.46
C LYS A 382 -22.56 -11.17 -16.72
N GLU A 383 -22.75 -10.52 -17.87
CA GLU A 383 -22.16 -11.00 -19.13
C GLU A 383 -20.63 -11.11 -19.04
N ALA A 384 -19.97 -10.18 -18.33
CA ALA A 384 -18.54 -10.27 -18.08
C ALA A 384 -18.16 -11.50 -17.25
N ILE A 385 -18.92 -11.82 -16.21
CA ILE A 385 -18.66 -12.99 -15.35
C ILE A 385 -18.95 -14.30 -16.10
N ASP A 386 -20.04 -14.37 -16.86
CA ASP A 386 -20.44 -15.58 -17.59
C ASP A 386 -19.41 -16.01 -18.66
N GLY A 387 -18.59 -15.07 -19.13
CA GLY A 387 -17.54 -15.29 -20.14
C GLY A 387 -16.11 -15.34 -19.61
N THR A 388 -15.89 -15.37 -18.29
CA THR A 388 -14.54 -15.37 -17.68
C THR A 388 -14.29 -16.66 -16.91
N ASP A 389 -13.12 -17.27 -17.09
CA ASP A 389 -12.68 -18.42 -16.29
C ASP A 389 -12.24 -18.01 -14.87
N ASP A 390 -12.46 -18.89 -13.89
CA ASP A 390 -12.19 -18.64 -12.47
C ASP A 390 -10.71 -18.31 -12.16
N ASP A 391 -9.78 -18.74 -13.02
CA ASP A 391 -8.35 -18.50 -12.87
C ASP A 391 -7.93 -17.07 -13.27
N ASN A 392 -8.79 -16.32 -13.97
CA ASN A 392 -8.47 -14.97 -14.43
C ASN A 392 -8.30 -13.98 -13.26
N PRO A 393 -7.23 -13.16 -13.21
CA PRO A 393 -6.96 -12.25 -12.09
C PRO A 393 -8.01 -11.14 -11.90
N ASP A 394 -8.63 -10.70 -13.00
CA ASP A 394 -9.65 -9.65 -13.00
C ASP A 394 -11.02 -10.19 -12.56
N PHE A 395 -11.20 -11.51 -12.48
CA PHE A 395 -12.46 -12.14 -12.12
C PHE A 395 -12.99 -11.72 -10.74
N ALA A 396 -12.10 -11.61 -9.75
CA ALA A 396 -12.44 -11.08 -8.43
C ALA A 396 -12.99 -9.64 -8.51
N THR A 397 -12.42 -8.80 -9.38
CA THR A 397 -12.87 -7.42 -9.60
C THR A 397 -14.27 -7.39 -10.20
N TYR A 398 -14.59 -8.27 -11.16
CA TYR A 398 -15.92 -8.36 -11.76
C TYR A 398 -16.99 -8.73 -10.73
N TYR A 399 -16.69 -9.69 -9.85
CA TYR A 399 -17.57 -10.04 -8.74
C TYR A 399 -17.76 -8.88 -7.75
N SER A 400 -16.69 -8.18 -7.39
CA SER A 400 -16.78 -7.01 -6.52
C SER A 400 -17.68 -5.93 -7.13
N ASN A 401 -17.53 -5.66 -8.43
CA ASN A 401 -18.35 -4.69 -9.15
C ASN A 401 -19.82 -5.11 -9.22
N LEU A 402 -20.09 -6.37 -9.58
CA LEU A 402 -21.44 -6.91 -9.59
C LEU A 402 -22.10 -6.83 -8.21
N GLY A 403 -21.34 -7.17 -7.15
CA GLY A 403 -21.80 -7.08 -5.76
C GLY A 403 -22.25 -5.66 -5.42
N SER A 404 -21.45 -4.65 -5.78
CA SER A 404 -21.78 -3.24 -5.56
C SER A 404 -23.04 -2.82 -6.32
N LEU A 405 -23.19 -3.21 -7.59
CA LEU A 405 -24.36 -2.84 -8.40
C LEU A 405 -25.65 -3.53 -7.93
N LEU A 406 -25.58 -4.80 -7.51
CA LEU A 406 -26.71 -5.51 -6.92
C LEU A 406 -27.11 -4.89 -5.58
N HIS A 407 -26.13 -4.45 -4.79
CA HIS A 407 -26.39 -3.71 -3.56
C HIS A 407 -27.10 -2.38 -3.83
N ASP A 408 -26.63 -1.58 -4.79
CA ASP A 408 -27.29 -0.33 -5.20
C ASP A 408 -28.77 -0.57 -5.58
N ARG A 409 -29.07 -1.67 -6.29
CA ARG A 409 -30.44 -2.01 -6.68
C ARG A 409 -31.30 -2.46 -5.50
N TYR A 410 -30.70 -3.14 -4.53
CA TYR A 410 -31.34 -3.45 -3.26
C TYR A 410 -31.69 -2.18 -2.49
N GLU A 411 -30.77 -1.21 -2.36
CA GLU A 411 -31.03 0.05 -1.66
C GLU A 411 -32.20 0.84 -2.28
N LEU A 412 -32.32 0.82 -3.61
CA LEU A 412 -33.41 1.50 -4.33
C LEU A 412 -34.80 0.91 -4.02
N HIS A 413 -34.91 -0.41 -3.87
CA HIS A 413 -36.20 -1.12 -3.78
C HIS A 413 -36.48 -1.75 -2.41
N GLY A 414 -35.49 -1.74 -1.51
CA GLY A 414 -35.53 -2.38 -0.21
C GLY A 414 -35.89 -3.87 -0.28
N GLN A 415 -36.77 -4.30 0.63
CA GLN A 415 -37.14 -5.71 0.79
C GLN A 415 -37.74 -6.37 -0.48
N ALA A 416 -38.28 -5.59 -1.43
CA ALA A 416 -38.79 -6.12 -2.69
C ALA A 416 -37.70 -6.78 -3.56
N ARG A 417 -36.42 -6.48 -3.29
CA ARG A 417 -35.25 -7.03 -3.97
C ARG A 417 -34.30 -7.77 -3.03
N GLN A 418 -34.81 -8.45 -2.00
CA GLN A 418 -33.96 -9.22 -1.06
C GLN A 418 -33.06 -10.27 -1.74
N GLU A 419 -33.47 -10.78 -2.91
CA GLU A 419 -32.65 -11.66 -3.76
C GLU A 419 -31.38 -10.95 -4.27
N ASP A 420 -31.44 -9.65 -4.59
CA ASP A 420 -30.28 -8.89 -5.03
C ASP A 420 -29.26 -8.74 -3.91
N LEU A 421 -29.69 -8.52 -2.66
CA LEU A 421 -28.77 -8.50 -1.51
C LEU A 421 -28.08 -9.85 -1.32
N ARG A 422 -28.82 -10.97 -1.44
CA ARG A 422 -28.23 -12.32 -1.39
C ARG A 422 -27.21 -12.56 -2.50
N ASN A 423 -27.54 -12.15 -3.73
CA ASN A 423 -26.62 -12.25 -4.86
C ASN A 423 -25.41 -11.33 -4.71
N ALA A 424 -25.58 -10.13 -4.14
CA ALA A 424 -24.48 -9.22 -3.84
C ALA A 424 -23.50 -9.84 -2.86
N MET A 425 -24.02 -10.45 -1.78
CA MET A 425 -23.20 -11.17 -0.79
C MET A 425 -22.47 -12.35 -1.42
N SER A 426 -23.16 -13.15 -2.25
CA SER A 426 -22.54 -14.25 -2.98
C SER A 426 -21.41 -13.76 -3.88
N ALA A 427 -21.59 -12.63 -4.57
CA ALA A 427 -20.55 -12.04 -5.41
C ALA A 427 -19.34 -11.59 -4.58
N TYR A 428 -19.54 -10.90 -3.45
CA TYR A 428 -18.44 -10.51 -2.58
C TYR A 428 -17.70 -11.71 -1.96
N GLU A 429 -18.41 -12.78 -1.59
CA GLU A 429 -17.81 -14.03 -1.13
C GLU A 429 -16.98 -14.71 -2.23
N SER A 430 -17.50 -14.76 -3.46
CA SER A 430 -16.74 -15.26 -4.61
C SER A 430 -15.48 -14.43 -4.84
N CYS A 431 -15.56 -13.10 -4.81
CA CYS A 431 -14.40 -12.22 -4.91
C CYS A 431 -13.35 -12.54 -3.84
N LEU A 432 -13.73 -12.63 -2.57
CA LEU A 432 -12.79 -12.97 -1.48
C LEU A 432 -12.12 -14.34 -1.70
N GLY A 433 -12.88 -15.30 -2.22
CA GLY A 433 -12.45 -16.68 -2.48
C GLY A 433 -11.54 -16.88 -3.70
N THR A 434 -11.57 -15.98 -4.69
CA THR A 434 -10.75 -16.10 -5.91
C THR A 434 -9.25 -15.99 -5.59
N SER A 435 -8.51 -17.08 -5.66
CA SER A 435 -7.08 -17.13 -5.28
C SER A 435 -6.17 -16.30 -6.18
N SER A 436 -6.47 -16.22 -7.48
CA SER A 436 -5.76 -15.43 -8.49
C SER A 436 -6.07 -13.92 -8.41
N GLY A 437 -7.10 -13.54 -7.65
CA GLY A 437 -7.55 -12.16 -7.54
C GLY A 437 -6.62 -11.27 -6.71
N PHE A 438 -6.60 -9.97 -7.02
CA PHE A 438 -5.76 -9.01 -6.30
C PHE A 438 -6.10 -8.97 -4.79
N PRO A 439 -5.12 -9.16 -3.88
CA PRO A 439 -5.39 -9.29 -2.45
C PRO A 439 -6.16 -8.13 -1.83
N LEU A 440 -5.89 -6.88 -2.21
CA LEU A 440 -6.61 -5.72 -1.69
C LEU A 440 -8.10 -5.74 -2.11
N THR A 441 -8.38 -6.03 -3.38
CA THR A 441 -9.77 -6.15 -3.89
C THR A 441 -10.54 -7.21 -3.12
N ARG A 442 -9.90 -8.37 -2.86
CA ARG A 442 -10.48 -9.48 -2.10
C ARG A 442 -10.81 -9.07 -0.66
N VAL A 443 -9.88 -8.40 0.01
CA VAL A 443 -10.07 -7.89 1.37
C VAL A 443 -11.21 -6.87 1.43
N LEU A 444 -11.29 -5.92 0.50
CA LEU A 444 -12.34 -4.90 0.47
C LEU A 444 -13.73 -5.50 0.20
N ALA A 445 -13.83 -6.46 -0.73
CA ALA A 445 -15.07 -7.17 -0.99
C ALA A 445 -15.52 -7.98 0.24
N GLY A 446 -14.58 -8.71 0.86
CA GLY A 446 -14.81 -9.44 2.10
C GLY A 446 -15.28 -8.53 3.23
N GLN A 447 -14.63 -7.38 3.43
CA GLN A 447 -15.01 -6.39 4.44
C GLN A 447 -16.44 -5.91 4.19
N THR A 448 -16.80 -5.58 2.94
CA THR A 448 -18.16 -5.18 2.57
C THR A 448 -19.19 -6.27 2.88
N ALA A 449 -18.89 -7.53 2.56
CA ALA A 449 -19.74 -8.67 2.92
C ALA A 449 -19.92 -8.83 4.44
N VAL A 450 -18.84 -8.64 5.21
CA VAL A 450 -18.87 -8.70 6.67
C VAL A 450 -19.82 -7.64 7.25
N TYR A 451 -19.80 -6.40 6.74
CA TYR A 451 -20.72 -5.36 7.19
C TYR A 451 -22.19 -5.74 6.96
N HIS A 452 -22.52 -6.31 5.80
CA HIS A 452 -23.88 -6.78 5.51
C HIS A 452 -24.30 -7.95 6.41
N LEU A 453 -23.45 -8.97 6.53
CA LEU A 453 -23.72 -10.13 7.40
C LEU A 453 -23.90 -9.71 8.86
N ALA A 454 -23.08 -8.76 9.34
CA ALA A 454 -23.19 -8.20 10.67
C ALA A 454 -24.49 -7.39 10.86
N ALA A 455 -24.93 -6.62 9.85
CA ALA A 455 -26.23 -5.94 9.88
C ALA A 455 -27.42 -6.91 9.96
N GLU A 456 -27.32 -8.07 9.30
CA GLU A 456 -28.28 -9.17 9.39
C GLU A 456 -28.12 -10.04 10.65
N LYS A 457 -27.14 -9.73 11.51
CA LYS A 457 -26.77 -10.51 12.72
C LYS A 457 -26.31 -11.94 12.43
N ASN A 458 -25.81 -12.21 11.24
CA ASN A 458 -25.19 -13.48 10.87
C ASN A 458 -23.71 -13.51 11.30
N TRP A 459 -23.50 -13.48 12.61
CA TRP A 459 -22.16 -13.32 13.21
C TRP A 459 -21.19 -14.47 12.88
N ILE A 460 -21.69 -15.70 12.80
CA ILE A 460 -20.84 -16.88 12.56
C ILE A 460 -20.22 -16.80 11.17
N LYS A 461 -21.03 -16.53 10.14
CA LYS A 461 -20.54 -16.40 8.77
C LYS A 461 -19.65 -15.16 8.61
N ALA A 462 -20.00 -14.04 9.23
CA ALA A 462 -19.17 -12.84 9.25
C ALA A 462 -17.77 -13.12 9.85
N ALA A 463 -17.71 -13.87 10.96
CA ALA A 463 -16.44 -14.26 11.58
C ALA A 463 -15.61 -15.20 10.69
N GLN A 464 -16.23 -16.07 9.88
CA GLN A 464 -15.52 -16.92 8.93
C GLN A 464 -14.89 -16.11 7.79
N LEU A 465 -15.57 -15.09 7.27
CA LEU A 465 -14.99 -14.21 6.24
C LEU A 465 -13.85 -13.37 6.81
N LEU A 466 -14.00 -12.90 8.06
CA LEU A 466 -12.92 -12.19 8.75
C LEU A 466 -11.68 -13.06 8.98
N ASP A 467 -11.82 -14.35 9.30
CA ASP A 467 -10.66 -15.26 9.37
C ASP A 467 -9.88 -15.25 8.03
N GLN A 468 -10.59 -15.36 6.89
CA GLN A 468 -9.95 -15.30 5.56
C GLN A 468 -9.31 -13.94 5.24
N ILE A 469 -9.94 -12.84 5.65
CA ILE A 469 -9.39 -11.48 5.48
C ILE A 469 -8.09 -11.34 6.28
N LEU A 470 -8.07 -11.80 7.53
CA LEU A 470 -6.88 -11.71 8.40
C LEU A 470 -5.70 -12.53 7.84
N ASP A 471 -5.97 -13.65 7.17
CA ASP A 471 -4.95 -14.45 6.48
C ASP A 471 -4.36 -13.73 5.25
N LEU A 472 -5.13 -12.85 4.59
CA LEU A 472 -4.69 -12.06 3.44
C LEU A 472 -3.97 -10.75 3.82
N LEU A 473 -4.20 -10.21 5.03
CA LEU A 473 -3.61 -8.94 5.46
C LEU A 473 -2.07 -8.86 5.30
N PRO A 474 -1.29 -9.90 5.66
CA PRO A 474 0.16 -9.87 5.48
C PRO A 474 0.58 -9.69 4.02
N MET A 475 -0.23 -10.14 3.05
CA MET A 475 0.09 -10.00 1.62
C MET A 475 0.07 -8.53 1.17
N ILE A 476 -0.79 -7.70 1.76
CA ILE A 476 -0.96 -6.27 1.41
C ILE A 476 -0.24 -5.31 2.37
N THR A 477 0.27 -5.80 3.50
CA THR A 477 0.95 -4.99 4.53
C THR A 477 2.41 -5.40 4.71
N GLN A 478 3.17 -5.37 3.61
CA GLN A 478 4.54 -5.86 3.60
C GLN A 478 5.52 -4.91 4.33
N PRO A 479 6.50 -5.45 5.09
CA PRO A 479 7.54 -4.65 5.77
C PRO A 479 8.42 -3.81 4.83
N THR A 480 8.48 -4.15 3.54
CA THR A 480 9.27 -3.47 2.50
C THR A 480 8.50 -2.40 1.74
N SER A 481 7.20 -2.26 1.98
CA SER A 481 6.40 -1.20 1.39
C SER A 481 6.84 0.15 1.95
N ALA A 482 6.83 1.19 1.09
CA ALA A 482 7.08 2.54 1.57
C ALA A 482 5.99 2.92 2.57
N ARG A 483 6.33 3.76 3.56
CA ARG A 483 5.38 4.13 4.61
C ARG A 483 4.13 4.82 4.06
N ASN A 484 4.28 5.57 2.97
CA ASN A 484 3.16 6.23 2.29
C ASN A 484 2.25 5.23 1.56
N ASP A 485 2.82 4.21 0.91
CA ASP A 485 2.05 3.13 0.28
C ASP A 485 1.21 2.38 1.33
N LEU A 486 1.82 2.03 2.47
CA LEU A 486 1.11 1.38 3.58
C LEU A 486 -0.02 2.25 4.13
N GLN A 487 0.23 3.55 4.37
CA GLN A 487 -0.81 4.47 4.81
C GLN A 487 -1.98 4.52 3.82
N HIS A 488 -1.70 4.60 2.52
CA HIS A 488 -2.75 4.64 1.50
C HIS A 488 -3.57 3.33 1.48
N THR A 489 -2.93 2.18 1.59
CA THR A 489 -3.62 0.88 1.66
C THR A 489 -4.47 0.79 2.92
N LEU A 490 -3.94 1.16 4.08
CA LEU A 490 -4.62 1.02 5.37
C LEU A 490 -5.82 1.96 5.54
N ARG A 491 -5.82 3.14 4.90
CA ARG A 491 -7.00 4.02 4.86
C ARG A 491 -8.23 3.33 4.28
N GLN A 492 -8.04 2.46 3.29
CA GLN A 492 -9.13 1.73 2.65
C GLN A 492 -9.67 0.61 3.56
N LEU A 493 -8.91 0.19 4.56
CA LEU A 493 -9.28 -0.82 5.55
C LEU A 493 -9.86 -0.21 6.83
N PHE A 494 -10.16 1.09 6.82
CA PHE A 494 -10.71 1.79 7.99
C PHE A 494 -11.94 1.05 8.55
N GLY A 495 -11.96 0.86 9.88
CA GLY A 495 -13.04 0.16 10.59
C GLY A 495 -12.94 -1.37 10.58
N LEU A 496 -12.03 -1.98 9.80
CA LEU A 496 -11.84 -3.43 9.77
C LEU A 496 -11.50 -3.97 11.16
N ALA A 497 -10.60 -3.30 11.89
CA ALA A 497 -10.17 -3.73 13.21
C ALA A 497 -11.33 -3.76 14.21
N SER A 498 -12.12 -2.68 14.26
CA SER A 498 -13.18 -2.57 15.26
C SER A 498 -14.34 -3.53 15.00
N VAL A 499 -14.69 -3.73 13.72
CA VAL A 499 -15.66 -4.74 13.29
C VAL A 499 -15.17 -6.14 13.62
N THR A 500 -13.88 -6.43 13.43
CA THR A 500 -13.27 -7.72 13.76
C THR A 500 -13.49 -8.08 15.24
N GLY A 501 -13.17 -7.16 16.14
CA GLY A 501 -13.38 -7.34 17.58
C GLY A 501 -14.83 -7.64 17.95
N SER A 502 -15.78 -6.84 17.43
CA SER A 502 -17.20 -7.00 17.75
C SER A 502 -17.79 -8.28 17.15
N VAL A 503 -17.52 -8.57 15.87
CA VAL A 503 -18.06 -9.75 15.18
C VAL A 503 -17.56 -11.04 15.82
N PHE A 504 -16.27 -11.13 16.18
CA PHE A 504 -15.73 -12.32 16.83
C PHE A 504 -16.42 -12.60 18.17
N LEU A 505 -16.65 -11.57 18.99
CA LEU A 505 -17.37 -11.71 20.24
C LEU A 505 -18.83 -12.13 20.02
N LYS A 506 -19.55 -11.49 19.10
CA LYS A 506 -20.96 -11.82 18.78
C LYS A 506 -21.11 -13.20 18.15
N ALA A 507 -20.08 -13.71 17.48
CA ALA A 507 -20.01 -15.07 16.96
C ALA A 507 -19.71 -16.13 18.03
N GLY A 508 -19.48 -15.73 19.29
CA GLY A 508 -19.19 -16.64 20.40
C GLY A 508 -17.73 -17.09 20.47
N ARG A 509 -16.80 -16.40 19.80
CA ARG A 509 -15.36 -16.64 20.00
C ARG A 509 -14.97 -16.15 21.41
N SER A 510 -13.94 -16.76 21.99
CA SER A 510 -13.41 -16.34 23.30
C SER A 510 -12.89 -14.89 23.27
N PRO A 511 -13.00 -14.13 24.38
CA PRO A 511 -12.42 -12.79 24.51
C PRO A 511 -10.96 -12.66 24.05
N ALA A 512 -10.11 -13.62 24.41
CA ALA A 512 -8.70 -13.61 24.02
C ALA A 512 -8.51 -13.66 22.50
N LYS A 513 -9.21 -14.58 21.81
CA LYS A 513 -9.18 -14.66 20.34
C LYS A 513 -9.69 -13.39 19.66
N ALA A 514 -10.76 -12.79 20.17
CA ALA A 514 -11.28 -11.54 19.62
C ALA A 514 -10.27 -10.38 19.81
N LEU A 515 -9.62 -10.30 20.97
CA LEU A 515 -8.57 -9.32 21.23
C LEU A 515 -7.32 -9.55 20.36
N GLN A 516 -6.92 -10.81 20.14
CA GLN A 516 -5.82 -11.14 19.23
C GLN A 516 -6.12 -10.71 17.78
N ALA A 517 -7.32 -11.00 17.29
CA ALA A 517 -7.74 -10.60 15.95
C ALA A 517 -7.84 -9.07 15.80
N LEU A 518 -8.31 -8.37 16.85
CA LEU A 518 -8.29 -6.91 16.94
C LEU A 518 -6.86 -6.36 16.88
N GLU A 519 -5.92 -6.96 17.62
CA GLU A 519 -4.49 -6.57 17.60
C GLU A 519 -3.81 -6.87 16.26
N GLN A 520 -4.21 -7.92 15.54
CA GLN A 520 -3.65 -8.28 14.23
C GLN A 520 -4.06 -7.29 13.13
N SER A 521 -5.19 -6.61 13.30
CA SER A 521 -5.79 -5.72 12.31
C SER A 521 -5.61 -4.23 12.62
N ARG A 522 -4.90 -3.87 13.70
CA ARG A 522 -4.61 -2.48 14.09
C ARG A 522 -3.13 -2.26 14.39
N GLY A 523 -2.68 -1.01 14.31
CA GLY A 523 -1.29 -0.64 14.58
C GLY A 523 -0.30 -1.42 13.72
N ILE A 524 -0.67 -1.74 12.48
CA ILE A 524 0.10 -2.59 11.57
C ILE A 524 1.44 -1.93 11.24
N ILE A 525 1.48 -0.63 10.95
CA ILE A 525 2.72 0.10 10.67
C ILE A 525 3.64 0.06 11.90
N SER A 526 3.10 0.32 13.08
CA SER A 526 3.86 0.29 14.33
C SER A 526 4.38 -1.12 14.63
N SER A 527 3.57 -2.14 14.39
CA SER A 527 3.92 -3.56 14.53
C SER A 527 5.07 -3.96 13.61
N LEU A 528 5.00 -3.59 12.33
CA LEU A 528 6.08 -3.83 11.35
C LEU A 528 7.37 -3.12 11.77
N MET A 529 7.31 -1.86 12.20
CA MET A 529 8.47 -1.12 12.69
C MET A 529 9.09 -1.77 13.93
N MET A 530 8.27 -2.28 14.85
CA MET A 530 8.74 -3.00 16.04
C MET A 530 9.35 -4.36 15.70
N ASP A 531 8.81 -5.06 14.70
CA ASP A 531 9.34 -6.35 14.26
C ASP A 531 10.76 -6.22 13.73
N PHE A 532 11.01 -5.16 12.97
CA PHE A 532 12.39 -4.81 12.63
C PHE A 532 13.21 -4.53 13.89
N ARG A 533 12.66 -3.96 14.96
CA ARG A 533 13.40 -3.56 16.17
C ARG A 533 13.48 -4.63 17.26
N ALA A 534 13.09 -5.88 16.97
CA ALA A 534 13.10 -6.92 17.98
C ALA A 534 14.46 -7.06 18.69
N ASP A 535 14.41 -7.20 20.02
CA ASP A 535 15.58 -7.47 20.85
C ASP A 535 16.04 -8.92 20.62
N LEU A 536 17.28 -9.06 20.17
CA LEU A 536 17.90 -10.33 19.82
C LEU A 536 18.97 -10.74 20.84
N SER A 537 19.08 -10.04 21.97
CA SER A 537 20.05 -10.39 23.03
C SER A 537 19.84 -11.80 23.58
N SER A 538 18.60 -12.32 23.53
CA SER A 538 18.31 -13.69 23.93
C SER A 538 18.76 -14.76 22.92
N LEU A 539 19.19 -14.38 21.70
CA LEU A 539 19.75 -15.29 20.68
C LEU A 539 21.28 -15.46 20.80
N ASP A 540 21.90 -14.90 21.84
CA ASP A 540 23.35 -15.01 22.08
C ASP A 540 23.77 -16.48 22.31
N GLY A 541 25.00 -16.85 21.92
CA GLY A 541 25.56 -18.19 22.12
C GLY A 541 25.50 -19.08 20.86
N GLU A 542 24.77 -20.19 20.89
CA GLU A 542 24.71 -21.19 19.79
C GLU A 542 23.96 -20.69 18.53
N HIS A 543 23.33 -19.51 18.58
CA HIS A 543 22.53 -18.94 17.48
C HIS A 543 23.04 -17.57 16.99
N ASP A 544 24.27 -17.20 17.34
CA ASP A 544 24.88 -15.89 17.05
C ASP A 544 25.02 -15.61 15.53
N ASP A 545 25.18 -16.66 14.72
CA ASP A 545 25.16 -16.57 13.25
C ASP A 545 23.80 -16.07 12.74
N LYS A 546 22.70 -16.67 13.22
CA LYS A 546 21.34 -16.28 12.81
C LYS A 546 21.04 -14.83 13.22
N ARG A 547 21.44 -14.47 14.43
CA ARG A 547 21.36 -13.10 14.96
C ARG A 547 22.12 -12.11 14.07
N SER A 548 23.38 -12.41 13.74
CA SER A 548 24.21 -11.56 12.90
C SER A 548 23.66 -11.39 11.47
N ARG A 549 23.18 -12.48 10.86
CA ARG A 549 22.52 -12.46 9.54
C ARG A 549 21.25 -11.60 9.57
N TYR A 550 20.38 -11.80 10.56
CA TYR A 550 19.15 -11.00 10.72
C TYR A 550 19.46 -9.50 10.89
N ILE A 551 20.41 -9.14 11.76
CA ILE A 551 20.82 -7.74 11.98
C ILE A 551 21.33 -7.11 10.69
N LYS A 552 22.16 -7.84 9.93
CA LYS A 552 22.70 -7.38 8.65
C LYS A 552 21.61 -7.13 7.61
N ILE A 553 20.68 -8.07 7.43
CA ILE A 553 19.55 -7.93 6.50
C ILE A 553 18.70 -6.73 6.90
N ARG A 554 18.40 -6.57 8.20
CA ARG A 554 17.69 -5.41 8.72
C ARG A 554 18.37 -4.08 8.37
N GLN A 555 19.68 -3.97 8.62
CA GLN A 555 20.45 -2.76 8.32
C GLN A 555 20.40 -2.42 6.81
N GLN A 556 20.48 -3.44 5.96
CA GLN A 556 20.37 -3.28 4.51
C GLN A 556 18.96 -2.79 4.11
N ILE A 557 17.90 -3.33 4.73
CA ILE A 557 16.51 -2.87 4.50
C ILE A 557 16.31 -1.43 4.99
N THR A 558 16.79 -1.07 6.18
CA THR A 558 16.70 0.31 6.69
C THR A 558 17.41 1.29 5.76
N THR A 559 18.59 0.92 5.27
CA THR A 559 19.34 1.73 4.29
C THR A 559 18.58 1.87 2.99
N ALA A 560 17.95 0.78 2.53
CA ALA A 560 17.15 0.79 1.31
C ALA A 560 15.90 1.67 1.45
N ASN A 561 15.16 1.58 2.57
CA ASN A 561 13.98 2.40 2.81
C ASN A 561 14.29 3.91 2.89
N ARG A 562 15.48 4.31 3.40
CA ARG A 562 15.89 5.72 3.40
C ARG A 562 16.06 6.31 1.99
N PHE A 563 16.47 5.49 1.02
CA PHE A 563 16.56 5.90 -0.38
C PHE A 563 15.17 6.18 -0.98
N ARG A 564 14.13 5.46 -0.52
CA ARG A 564 12.74 5.69 -0.94
C ARG A 564 12.15 7.00 -0.40
N ASP A 565 12.48 7.40 0.83
CA ASP A 565 11.89 8.60 1.44
C ASP A 565 12.56 9.93 0.98
N SER A 566 13.78 9.89 0.43
CA SER A 566 14.61 11.07 0.10
C SER A 566 14.35 11.74 -1.27
N SER A 567 13.12 11.58 -1.79
CA SER A 567 12.56 12.12 -3.04
C SER A 567 12.66 11.18 -4.27
N PHE A 568 11.62 10.37 -4.43
CA PHE A 568 11.32 9.60 -5.64
C PHE A 568 11.24 10.43 -6.93
N LEU A 569 11.02 11.74 -6.83
CA LEU A 569 10.83 12.63 -7.97
C LEU A 569 12.13 12.91 -8.75
N GLU A 570 13.30 12.67 -8.15
CA GLU A 570 14.62 12.90 -8.79
C GLU A 570 15.32 11.60 -9.23
N THR A 571 14.81 10.43 -8.84
CA THR A 571 15.41 9.13 -9.14
C THR A 571 15.04 8.68 -10.54
N SER A 572 16.02 8.25 -11.34
CA SER A 572 15.73 7.71 -12.67
C SER A 572 14.95 6.38 -12.57
N PRO A 573 14.07 6.05 -13.54
CA PRO A 573 13.37 4.76 -13.53
C PRO A 573 14.30 3.53 -13.43
N ARG A 574 15.52 3.61 -13.97
CA ARG A 574 16.53 2.54 -13.88
C ARG A 574 17.11 2.38 -12.48
N ASP A 575 17.39 3.49 -11.81
CA ASP A 575 17.92 3.46 -10.44
C ASP A 575 16.87 2.92 -9.46
N TYR A 576 15.60 3.32 -9.66
CA TYR A 576 14.49 2.73 -8.93
C TYR A 576 14.43 1.21 -9.09
N MET A 577 14.59 0.72 -10.32
CA MET A 577 14.47 -0.72 -10.58
C MET A 577 15.57 -1.54 -9.94
N THR A 578 16.82 -1.07 -10.05
CA THR A 578 17.97 -1.69 -9.39
C THR A 578 17.77 -1.71 -7.87
N HIS A 579 17.18 -0.65 -7.33
CA HIS A 579 16.88 -0.53 -5.91
C HIS A 579 15.76 -1.48 -5.46
N ASP A 580 14.67 -1.58 -6.23
CA ASP A 580 13.55 -2.48 -5.95
C ASP A 580 13.97 -3.96 -6.00
N GLU A 581 14.80 -4.35 -6.97
CA GLU A 581 15.39 -5.70 -7.02
C GLU A 581 16.18 -6.04 -5.75
N ASN A 582 16.99 -5.09 -5.26
CA ASN A 582 17.72 -5.27 -4.01
C ASN A 582 16.77 -5.43 -2.81
N ILE A 583 15.71 -4.63 -2.73
CA ILE A 583 14.69 -4.75 -1.66
C ILE A 583 14.00 -6.11 -1.70
N ARG A 584 13.58 -6.58 -2.89
CA ARG A 584 12.91 -7.88 -3.05
C ARG A 584 13.81 -9.04 -2.57
N ARG A 585 15.10 -9.00 -2.92
CA ARG A 585 16.09 -9.96 -2.42
C ARG A 585 16.19 -9.91 -0.89
N LEU A 586 16.35 -8.73 -0.32
CA LEU A 586 16.46 -8.56 1.13
C LEU A 586 15.21 -9.04 1.87
N PHE A 587 14.02 -8.92 1.28
CA PHE A 587 12.78 -9.45 1.85
C PHE A 587 12.76 -10.97 1.89
N LYS A 588 13.16 -11.62 0.78
CA LYS A 588 13.29 -13.08 0.75
C LYS A 588 14.27 -13.55 1.81
N ASP A 589 15.44 -12.92 1.87
CA ASP A 589 16.46 -13.21 2.89
C ASP A 589 15.91 -13.01 4.32
N LEU A 590 15.09 -11.96 4.54
CA LEU A 590 14.43 -11.68 5.83
C LEU A 590 13.43 -12.76 6.23
N SER A 591 12.57 -13.18 5.29
CA SER A 591 11.57 -14.23 5.53
C SER A 591 12.26 -15.56 5.86
N ASP A 592 13.28 -15.92 5.10
CA ASP A 592 14.04 -17.16 5.30
C ASP A 592 14.71 -17.15 6.68
N ILE A 593 15.39 -16.07 7.07
CA ILE A 593 16.03 -15.99 8.40
C ILE A 593 15.01 -15.95 9.55
N GLN A 594 13.85 -15.32 9.37
CA GLN A 594 12.77 -15.34 10.38
C GLN A 594 12.26 -16.76 10.62
N ASN A 595 12.09 -17.54 9.54
CA ASN A 595 11.70 -18.94 9.64
C ASN A 595 12.79 -19.80 10.29
N GLU A 596 14.07 -19.57 9.96
CA GLU A 596 15.19 -20.21 10.65
C GLU A 596 15.21 -19.90 12.17
N ILE A 597 14.90 -18.65 12.57
CA ILE A 597 14.83 -18.25 13.99
C ILE A 597 13.65 -18.92 14.69
N ARG A 598 12.48 -19.02 14.05
CA ARG A 598 11.29 -19.68 14.62
C ARG A 598 11.48 -21.17 14.90
N GLN A 599 12.46 -21.82 14.26
CA GLN A 599 12.82 -23.21 14.54
C GLN A 599 13.72 -23.36 15.77
N CYS A 600 14.18 -22.26 16.38
CA CYS A 600 14.98 -22.29 17.60
C CYS A 600 14.08 -22.41 18.85
N PRO A 601 14.41 -23.28 19.83
CA PRO A 601 13.61 -23.44 21.05
C PRO A 601 13.44 -22.11 21.81
N GLY A 602 12.21 -21.75 22.16
CA GLY A 602 11.88 -20.49 22.85
C GLY A 602 11.67 -19.30 21.91
N PHE A 603 11.80 -19.48 20.59
CA PHE A 603 11.58 -18.47 19.56
C PHE A 603 10.44 -18.86 18.59
N GLU A 604 9.61 -19.83 18.93
CA GLU A 604 8.54 -20.34 18.07
C GLU A 604 7.54 -19.24 17.67
N ASN A 605 7.33 -18.28 18.58
CA ASN A 605 6.50 -17.10 18.36
C ASN A 605 7.28 -15.86 17.93
N PHE A 606 8.51 -16.00 17.42
CA PHE A 606 9.33 -14.85 17.00
C PHE A 606 8.58 -14.01 15.94
N LEU A 607 8.28 -12.76 16.32
CA LEU A 607 7.53 -11.76 15.55
C LEU A 607 6.07 -12.16 15.21
N LEU A 608 5.52 -13.16 15.89
CA LEU A 608 4.10 -13.52 15.78
C LEU A 608 3.25 -12.77 16.82
N PRO A 609 1.91 -12.66 16.62
CA PRO A 609 1.02 -12.09 17.63
C PRO A 609 1.15 -12.79 18.99
N PRO A 610 1.02 -12.04 20.11
CA PRO A 610 1.20 -12.62 21.44
C PRO A 610 0.13 -13.68 21.74
N SER A 611 0.56 -14.79 22.33
CA SER A 611 -0.34 -15.83 22.83
C SER A 611 -1.21 -15.31 23.97
N GLU A 612 -2.32 -15.99 24.28
CA GLU A 612 -3.21 -15.62 25.39
C GLU A 612 -2.47 -15.51 26.74
N LYS A 613 -1.46 -16.38 26.94
CA LYS A 613 -0.59 -16.33 28.12
C LYS A 613 0.26 -15.07 28.13
N GLU A 614 0.88 -14.73 26.99
CA GLU A 614 1.69 -13.50 26.87
C GLU A 614 0.83 -12.25 27.05
N ILE A 615 -0.40 -12.23 26.53
CA ILE A 615 -1.36 -11.13 26.74
C ILE A 615 -1.66 -10.99 28.24
N SER A 616 -1.98 -12.08 28.93
CA SER A 616 -2.28 -12.06 30.37
C SER A 616 -1.07 -11.62 31.20
N ASP A 617 0.13 -12.00 30.78
CA ASP A 617 1.39 -11.60 31.38
C ASP A 617 1.68 -10.10 31.26
N LEU A 618 1.09 -9.41 30.29
CA LEU A 618 1.15 -7.94 30.22
C LEU A 618 0.35 -7.26 31.34
N ALA A 619 -0.50 -7.98 32.08
CA ALA A 619 -1.24 -7.39 33.19
C ALA A 619 -0.53 -7.50 34.56
N ARG A 620 0.74 -7.96 34.61
CA ARG A 620 1.50 -8.16 35.86
C ARG A 620 1.64 -6.89 36.71
N ASP A 621 1.84 -5.74 36.08
CA ASP A 621 2.04 -4.44 36.76
C ASP A 621 0.73 -3.66 36.98
N GLY A 622 -0.40 -4.22 36.54
CA GLY A 622 -1.75 -3.65 36.65
C GLY A 622 -2.62 -3.98 35.42
N PRO A 623 -3.95 -3.80 35.53
CA PRO A 623 -4.89 -4.19 34.49
C PRO A 623 -4.72 -3.37 33.21
N LEU A 624 -4.98 -4.01 32.07
CA LEU A 624 -5.09 -3.34 30.77
C LEU A 624 -6.55 -3.31 30.33
N VAL A 625 -6.94 -2.20 29.72
CA VAL A 625 -8.28 -2.01 29.17
C VAL A 625 -8.14 -1.60 27.72
N SER A 626 -8.52 -2.50 26.81
CA SER A 626 -8.61 -2.20 25.38
C SER A 626 -10.05 -1.91 25.00
N PHE A 627 -10.32 -0.70 24.50
CA PHE A 627 -11.64 -0.34 23.99
C PHE A 627 -11.78 -0.78 22.53
N ASN A 628 -12.99 -1.24 22.21
CA ASN A 628 -13.46 -1.49 20.86
C ASN A 628 -14.80 -0.79 20.67
N VAL A 629 -14.92 0.03 19.62
CA VAL A 629 -16.14 0.75 19.28
C VAL A 629 -16.39 0.56 17.79
N SER A 630 -17.41 -0.22 17.45
CA SER A 630 -17.85 -0.44 16.08
C SER A 630 -19.28 0.06 15.87
N ASP A 631 -19.78 -0.02 14.65
CA ASP A 631 -21.18 0.30 14.34
C ASP A 631 -22.17 -0.74 14.89
N PHE A 632 -21.67 -1.94 15.27
CA PHE A 632 -22.50 -3.05 15.74
C PHE A 632 -22.56 -3.16 17.25
N SER A 633 -21.44 -2.92 17.92
CA SER A 633 -21.35 -2.94 19.38
C SER A 633 -20.08 -2.26 19.89
N SER A 634 -20.08 -1.98 21.18
CA SER A 634 -18.94 -1.39 21.88
C SER A 634 -18.60 -2.24 23.08
N GLU A 635 -17.31 -2.52 23.24
CA GLU A 635 -16.79 -3.41 24.26
C GLU A 635 -15.51 -2.84 24.90
N ALA A 636 -15.26 -3.22 26.15
CA ALA A 636 -13.95 -3.08 26.77
C ALA A 636 -13.41 -4.46 27.14
N PHE A 637 -12.26 -4.81 26.54
CA PHE A 637 -11.48 -5.99 26.90
C PHE A 637 -10.65 -5.67 28.14
N LEU A 638 -10.91 -6.40 29.23
CA LEU A 638 -10.19 -6.29 30.49
C LEU A 638 -9.16 -7.41 30.54
N VAL A 639 -7.88 -7.07 30.45
CA VAL A 639 -6.79 -8.03 30.57
C VAL A 639 -6.28 -8.02 32.00
N ALA A 640 -6.29 -9.20 32.61
CA ALA A 640 -5.74 -9.46 33.93
C ALA A 640 -4.82 -10.69 33.87
N THR A 641 -4.04 -10.92 34.93
CA THR A 641 -3.10 -12.06 35.02
C THR A 641 -3.77 -13.42 34.96
N HIS A 642 -5.07 -13.50 35.19
CA HIS A 642 -5.87 -14.73 35.14
C HIS A 642 -6.69 -14.88 33.83
N GLY A 643 -6.53 -13.96 32.87
CA GLY A 643 -7.16 -14.04 31.55
C GLY A 643 -7.81 -12.73 31.08
N VAL A 644 -8.52 -12.84 29.94
CA VAL A 644 -9.21 -11.72 29.30
C VAL A 644 -10.72 -11.81 29.54
N GLN A 645 -11.31 -10.72 30.04
CA GLN A 645 -12.76 -10.57 30.21
C GLN A 645 -13.29 -9.44 29.32
N VAL A 646 -14.61 -9.39 29.11
CA VAL A 646 -15.25 -8.32 28.33
C VAL A 646 -16.35 -7.65 29.14
N VAL A 647 -16.44 -6.33 29.01
CA VAL A 647 -17.58 -5.52 29.45
C VAL A 647 -18.27 -4.97 28.20
N GLU A 648 -19.54 -5.29 28.02
CA GLU A 648 -20.36 -4.65 26.98
C GLU A 648 -20.71 -3.21 27.40
N LEU A 649 -20.58 -2.26 26.46
CA LEU A 649 -20.79 -0.84 26.67
C LEU A 649 -21.87 -0.29 25.70
N PRO A 650 -23.14 -0.70 25.84
CA PRO A 650 -24.19 -0.42 24.85
C PRO A 650 -24.48 1.07 24.64
N ASP A 651 -24.15 1.91 25.63
CA ASP A 651 -24.32 3.36 25.57
C ASP A 651 -23.11 4.09 24.97
N LEU A 652 -21.97 3.42 24.78
CA LEU A 652 -20.80 3.99 24.09
C LEU A 652 -20.98 3.81 22.58
N ARG A 653 -20.92 4.90 21.83
CA ARG A 653 -21.06 4.95 20.36
C ARG A 653 -19.98 5.87 19.76
N ASN A 654 -19.78 5.80 18.45
CA ASN A 654 -18.87 6.74 17.77
C ASN A 654 -19.31 8.20 17.98
N GLY A 655 -20.61 8.49 17.92
CA GLY A 655 -21.12 9.86 18.02
C GLY A 655 -20.87 10.54 19.38
N ASN A 656 -21.04 9.85 20.51
CA ASN A 656 -20.76 10.45 21.83
C ASN A 656 -19.26 10.49 22.13
N ALA A 657 -18.45 9.53 21.68
CA ALA A 657 -17.00 9.65 21.76
C ALA A 657 -16.49 10.87 20.96
N ARG A 658 -16.98 11.08 19.72
CA ARG A 658 -16.64 12.24 18.88
C ARG A 658 -16.97 13.57 19.56
N ARG A 659 -18.18 13.70 20.14
CA ARG A 659 -18.57 14.94 20.85
C ARG A 659 -17.61 15.31 21.99
N VAL A 660 -17.13 14.32 22.75
CA VAL A 660 -16.17 14.55 23.85
C VAL A 660 -14.85 15.09 23.30
N ILE A 661 -14.35 14.47 22.23
CA ILE A 661 -13.10 14.87 21.56
C ILE A 661 -13.25 16.29 21.02
N ASP A 662 -14.31 16.58 20.26
CA ASP A 662 -14.56 17.88 19.64
C ASP A 662 -14.73 18.98 20.69
N ALA A 663 -15.47 18.74 21.78
CA ALA A 663 -15.70 19.72 22.84
C ALA A 663 -14.41 20.10 23.58
N CYS A 664 -13.50 19.14 23.78
CA CYS A 664 -12.21 19.39 24.42
C CYS A 664 -11.21 20.04 23.46
N ALA A 665 -11.07 19.50 22.25
CA ALA A 665 -10.10 19.93 21.26
C ALA A 665 -10.45 21.30 20.67
N SER A 666 -11.73 21.60 20.38
CA SER A 666 -12.13 22.91 19.84
C SER A 666 -11.77 24.06 20.79
N ARG A 667 -12.01 23.92 22.09
CA ARG A 667 -11.61 24.93 23.10
C ARG A 667 -10.10 25.03 23.24
N GLY A 668 -9.39 23.91 23.35
CA GLY A 668 -7.93 23.90 23.52
C GLY A 668 -7.20 24.47 22.30
N ASN A 669 -7.60 24.07 21.09
CA ASN A 669 -7.00 24.55 19.85
C ASN A 669 -7.36 26.02 19.57
N VAL A 670 -8.57 26.50 19.92
CA VAL A 670 -8.96 27.92 19.79
C VAL A 670 -8.21 28.81 20.79
N ALA A 671 -8.10 28.41 22.05
CA ALA A 671 -7.38 29.16 23.08
C ALA A 671 -5.91 29.42 22.72
N ARG A 672 -5.32 28.55 21.89
CA ARG A 672 -3.96 28.73 21.34
C ARG A 672 -3.93 29.42 19.96
N ARG A 673 -5.00 29.30 19.14
CA ARG A 673 -5.16 30.00 17.84
C ARG A 673 -5.34 31.52 17.97
N ASP A 674 -5.69 32.05 19.13
CA ASP A 674 -5.71 33.51 19.34
C ASP A 674 -4.32 34.15 19.15
N GLY A 675 -3.24 33.37 19.02
CA GLY A 675 -1.95 33.81 18.49
C GLY A 675 -1.77 33.68 16.96
N LEU A 676 -2.52 32.83 16.26
CA LEU A 676 -2.27 32.43 14.86
C LEU A 676 -3.08 33.18 13.78
N LEU A 677 -4.11 33.96 14.12
CA LEU A 677 -4.95 34.66 13.14
C LEU A 677 -5.29 36.10 13.55
N SER A 678 -4.31 36.99 13.50
CA SER A 678 -4.56 38.44 13.42
C SER A 678 -3.91 39.04 12.17
N ILE A 679 -4.25 38.48 11.00
CA ILE A 679 -4.13 39.17 9.71
C ILE A 679 -5.51 39.17 9.04
N GLY A 680 -6.26 40.26 9.25
CA GLY A 680 -7.24 40.77 8.28
C GLY A 680 -8.63 40.11 8.13
N GLY A 681 -9.06 39.17 8.96
CA GLY A 681 -10.38 38.53 8.85
C GLY A 681 -11.24 38.66 10.11
N LYS A 682 -12.55 38.95 9.96
CA LYS A 682 -13.52 38.99 11.07
C LYS A 682 -13.40 37.73 11.94
N LYS A 683 -13.43 37.91 13.28
CA LYS A 683 -13.64 36.83 14.26
C LYS A 683 -14.81 35.95 13.81
N GLN A 684 -14.54 34.79 13.25
CA GLN A 684 -15.53 33.72 13.18
C GLN A 684 -15.50 33.04 14.53
N GLU A 685 -16.40 33.46 15.43
CA GLU A 685 -16.80 32.62 16.56
C GLU A 685 -17.41 31.34 15.97
N GLN A 686 -16.62 30.26 15.89
CA GLN A 686 -17.20 28.94 15.65
C GLN A 686 -18.01 28.60 16.91
N PRO A 687 -19.33 28.32 16.80
CA PRO A 687 -20.14 27.99 17.96
C PRO A 687 -19.59 26.73 18.61
N LEU A 688 -19.42 26.75 19.93
CA LEU A 688 -19.07 25.57 20.72
C LEU A 688 -20.15 24.50 20.52
N VAL A 689 -19.75 23.34 20.01
CA VAL A 689 -20.65 22.22 19.69
C VAL A 689 -21.31 21.65 20.96
N SER A 690 -20.62 21.66 22.10
CA SER A 690 -21.16 21.33 23.43
C SER A 690 -20.21 21.76 24.57
N ASP A 691 -20.61 21.56 25.83
CA ASP A 691 -19.81 21.92 27.01
C ASP A 691 -18.94 20.74 27.49
N ALA A 692 -17.61 20.92 27.48
CA ALA A 692 -16.63 19.86 27.77
C ALA A 692 -16.85 19.11 29.11
N PRO A 693 -17.19 19.76 30.25
CA PRO A 693 -17.53 19.06 31.49
C PRO A 693 -18.71 18.07 31.36
N THR A 694 -19.72 18.42 30.56
CA THR A 694 -20.90 17.58 30.32
C THR A 694 -20.52 16.34 29.50
N GLU A 695 -19.69 16.52 28.49
CA GLU A 695 -19.23 15.41 27.64
C GLU A 695 -18.28 14.48 28.42
N LEU A 696 -17.33 15.01 29.21
CA LEU A 696 -16.47 14.19 30.08
C LEU A 696 -17.27 13.37 31.09
N SER A 697 -18.32 13.95 31.67
CA SER A 697 -19.26 13.24 32.56
C SER A 697 -20.02 12.13 31.81
N THR A 698 -20.33 12.35 30.53
CA THR A 698 -20.94 11.34 29.67
C THR A 698 -19.97 10.19 29.41
N LEU A 699 -18.72 10.48 29.02
CA LEU A 699 -17.68 9.47 28.79
C LEU A 699 -17.44 8.59 30.03
N TRP A 700 -17.43 9.22 31.22
CA TRP A 700 -17.34 8.49 32.49
C TRP A 700 -18.49 7.51 32.65
N ARG A 701 -19.73 7.97 32.49
CA ARG A 701 -20.93 7.14 32.69
C ARG A 701 -21.01 5.97 31.72
N VAL A 702 -20.71 6.20 30.44
CA VAL A 702 -20.94 5.21 29.37
C VAL A 702 -19.76 4.29 29.11
N ALA A 703 -18.54 4.67 29.48
CA ALA A 703 -17.32 3.90 29.20
C ALA A 703 -16.52 3.57 30.45
N VAL A 704 -16.06 4.57 31.22
CA VAL A 704 -15.04 4.34 32.25
C VAL A 704 -15.60 3.77 33.56
N LYS A 705 -16.74 4.28 34.04
CA LYS A 705 -17.37 3.82 35.29
C LYS A 705 -17.74 2.33 35.23
N PRO A 706 -18.35 1.79 34.16
CA PRO A 706 -18.62 0.36 34.04
C PRO A 706 -17.34 -0.50 34.11
N VAL A 707 -16.26 -0.04 33.46
CA VAL A 707 -14.96 -0.71 33.45
C VAL A 707 -14.34 -0.74 34.84
N LEU A 708 -14.22 0.42 35.51
CA LEU A 708 -13.63 0.49 36.86
C LEU A 708 -14.48 -0.26 37.89
N SER A 709 -15.82 -0.25 37.74
CA SER A 709 -16.71 -1.04 38.59
C SER A 709 -16.46 -2.54 38.42
N LYS A 710 -16.27 -3.02 37.19
CA LYS A 710 -16.00 -4.43 36.92
C LYS A 710 -14.63 -4.88 37.45
N LEU A 711 -13.64 -4.00 37.38
CA LEU A 711 -12.30 -4.22 37.94
C LEU A 711 -12.26 -4.06 39.48
N GLY A 712 -13.34 -3.59 40.11
CA GLY A 712 -13.40 -3.37 41.56
C GLY A 712 -12.63 -2.15 42.07
N LEU A 713 -12.29 -1.21 41.18
CA LEU A 713 -11.41 -0.06 41.46
C LEU A 713 -12.15 1.19 41.96
N LEU A 714 -13.48 1.14 42.11
CA LEU A 714 -14.28 2.26 42.63
C LEU A 714 -14.41 2.28 44.17
N THR A 715 -13.84 1.29 44.87
CA THR A 715 -13.87 1.24 46.34
C THR A 715 -12.78 2.14 46.91
N ALA A 716 -13.00 2.75 48.08
CA ALA A 716 -12.10 3.74 48.69
C ALA A 716 -10.71 3.15 48.96
N VAL A 717 -9.81 3.27 47.97
CA VAL A 717 -8.39 2.98 48.12
C VAL A 717 -7.81 4.09 49.02
N SER A 718 -6.95 3.71 49.98
CA SER A 718 -6.13 4.68 50.70
C SER A 718 -5.50 5.66 49.71
N THR A 719 -5.66 6.96 49.96
CA THR A 719 -5.15 8.06 49.12
C THR A 719 -3.63 8.04 48.94
N GLU A 720 -2.91 7.16 49.62
CA GLU A 720 -1.44 7.08 49.56
C GLU A 720 -0.91 6.42 48.28
N LYS A 721 -1.62 5.46 47.66
CA LYS A 721 -1.24 4.86 46.36
C LYS A 721 -2.46 4.37 45.56
N LEU A 722 -2.85 5.14 44.54
CA LEU A 722 -3.87 4.73 43.59
C LEU A 722 -3.37 3.59 42.67
N PRO A 723 -4.23 2.65 42.27
CA PRO A 723 -3.87 1.61 41.30
C PRO A 723 -3.56 2.19 39.91
N HIS A 724 -2.62 1.58 39.20
CA HIS A 724 -2.22 1.99 37.85
C HIS A 724 -2.96 1.14 36.81
N ILE A 725 -3.53 1.80 35.80
CA ILE A 725 -4.21 1.18 34.67
C ILE A 725 -3.63 1.66 33.34
N TRP A 726 -3.60 0.75 32.36
CA TRP A 726 -3.19 1.04 31.00
C TRP A 726 -4.39 0.98 30.05
N TRP A 727 -4.60 2.08 29.32
CA TRP A 727 -5.66 2.27 28.34
C TRP A 727 -5.10 2.01 26.94
N VAL A 728 -5.70 1.07 26.22
CA VAL A 728 -5.44 0.85 24.79
C VAL A 728 -6.65 1.38 24.03
N GLY A 729 -6.56 2.64 23.60
CA GLY A 729 -7.61 3.31 22.86
C GLY A 729 -7.57 2.90 21.40
N GLY A 730 -8.34 1.89 21.00
CA GLY A 730 -8.53 1.56 19.59
C GLY A 730 -9.55 2.49 18.92
N GLY A 731 -9.46 2.66 17.59
CA GLY A 731 -10.41 3.48 16.84
C GLY A 731 -10.56 4.90 17.40
N ILE A 732 -11.80 5.36 17.53
CA ILE A 732 -12.12 6.69 18.08
C ILE A 732 -11.64 6.89 19.52
N MET A 733 -11.51 5.80 20.30
CA MET A 733 -11.08 5.88 21.70
C MET A 733 -9.59 6.18 21.84
N ALA A 734 -8.80 6.06 20.77
CA ALA A 734 -7.40 6.52 20.72
C ALA A 734 -7.27 8.02 21.04
N GLN A 735 -8.30 8.79 20.68
CA GLN A 735 -8.35 10.25 20.84
C GLN A 735 -9.04 10.69 22.13
N ALA A 736 -9.75 9.79 22.80
CA ALA A 736 -10.59 10.14 23.92
C ALA A 736 -9.75 10.46 25.18
N PRO A 737 -10.06 11.54 25.92
CA PRO A 737 -9.42 11.84 27.19
C PRO A 737 -9.97 10.96 28.33
N ILE A 738 -9.82 9.63 28.19
CA ILE A 738 -10.27 8.58 29.12
C ILE A 738 -9.84 8.90 30.56
N HIS A 739 -8.57 9.29 30.75
CA HIS A 739 -8.02 9.65 32.06
C HIS A 739 -8.73 10.85 32.72
N ALA A 740 -9.35 11.73 31.92
CA ALA A 740 -10.08 12.90 32.39
C ALA A 740 -11.60 12.69 32.39
N ALA A 741 -12.11 11.51 32.03
CA ALA A 741 -13.54 11.24 32.04
C ALA A 741 -14.10 11.39 33.47
N GLY A 742 -15.15 12.21 33.63
CA GLY A 742 -15.85 12.38 34.89
C GLY A 742 -16.39 13.77 35.16
N ASP A 743 -17.04 13.88 36.32
CA ASP A 743 -17.41 15.14 36.95
C ASP A 743 -16.23 15.68 37.77
N HIS A 744 -15.75 16.86 37.40
CA HIS A 744 -14.65 17.58 38.05
C HIS A 744 -15.14 18.75 38.90
N SER A 745 -16.43 18.80 39.22
CA SER A 745 -16.96 19.71 40.22
C SER A 745 -16.26 19.51 41.57
N LYS A 746 -16.15 20.59 42.35
CA LYS A 746 -15.36 20.59 43.59
C LYS A 746 -15.88 19.53 44.57
N GLY A 747 -15.03 18.57 44.92
CA GLY A 747 -15.34 17.50 45.87
C GLY A 747 -15.96 16.24 45.24
N SER A 748 -16.19 16.23 43.93
CA SER A 748 -16.68 15.05 43.22
C SER A 748 -15.59 13.99 43.08
N THR A 749 -15.96 12.73 43.33
CA THR A 749 -15.14 11.54 43.07
C THR A 749 -15.69 10.72 41.90
N GLU A 750 -16.71 11.22 41.20
CA GLU A 750 -17.28 10.61 39.99
C GLU A 750 -16.41 10.90 38.76
N ASN A 751 -15.12 10.59 38.86
CA ASN A 751 -14.13 10.81 37.81
C ASN A 751 -12.97 9.83 37.90
N THR A 752 -12.35 9.60 36.75
CA THR A 752 -11.25 8.63 36.59
C THR A 752 -10.03 8.99 37.45
N LEU A 753 -9.64 10.26 37.49
CA LEU A 753 -8.49 10.76 38.25
C LEU A 753 -8.59 10.48 39.76
N SER A 754 -9.78 10.27 40.32
CA SER A 754 -9.93 9.98 41.76
C SER A 754 -9.63 8.53 42.12
N HIS A 755 -9.60 7.63 41.14
CA HIS A 755 -9.55 6.18 41.39
C HIS A 755 -8.32 5.49 40.83
N VAL A 756 -7.70 6.04 39.77
CA VAL A 756 -6.60 5.36 39.07
C VAL A 756 -5.55 6.34 38.56
N VAL A 757 -4.31 5.86 38.48
CA VAL A 757 -3.25 6.47 37.67
C VAL A 757 -3.35 5.90 36.25
N SER A 758 -3.45 6.77 35.26
CA SER A 758 -3.70 6.39 33.86
C SER A 758 -2.43 6.40 33.03
N SER A 759 -2.29 5.44 32.13
CA SER A 759 -1.29 5.46 31.06
C SER A 759 -1.89 4.94 29.77
N TYR A 760 -1.43 5.46 28.64
CA TYR A 760 -1.91 5.08 27.33
C TYR A 760 -0.88 4.20 26.62
N VAL A 761 -1.37 3.27 25.81
CA VAL A 761 -0.53 2.48 24.90
C VAL A 761 -1.27 2.35 23.57
N THR A 762 -0.54 2.35 22.47
CA THR A 762 -1.11 2.19 21.12
C THR A 762 -1.52 0.73 20.84
N THR A 763 -0.67 -0.25 21.19
CA THR A 763 -0.94 -1.69 21.01
C THR A 763 -0.37 -2.52 22.16
N LEU A 764 -0.85 -3.75 22.33
CA LEU A 764 -0.28 -4.69 23.32
C LEU A 764 1.16 -5.06 22.96
N LYS A 765 1.47 -5.16 21.66
CA LYS A 765 2.83 -5.40 21.17
C LYS A 765 3.81 -4.30 21.59
N THR A 766 3.37 -3.03 21.53
CA THR A 766 4.15 -1.88 22.03
C THR A 766 4.49 -2.06 23.50
N LEU A 767 3.49 -2.39 24.33
CA LEU A 767 3.71 -2.58 25.75
C LEU A 767 4.67 -3.75 26.04
N GLN A 768 4.52 -4.86 25.31
CA GLN A 768 5.37 -6.02 25.45
C GLN A 768 6.83 -5.68 25.17
N LEU A 769 7.10 -4.92 24.09
CA LEU A 769 8.44 -4.50 23.73
C LEU A 769 9.06 -3.61 24.83
N ILE A 770 8.31 -2.62 25.31
CA ILE A 770 8.81 -1.68 26.33
C ILE A 770 9.07 -2.40 27.66
N ARG A 771 8.18 -3.30 28.09
CA ARG A 771 8.33 -4.03 29.36
C ARG A 771 9.46 -5.05 29.38
N LYS A 772 9.88 -5.58 28.23
CA LYS A 772 11.02 -6.50 28.13
C LYS A 772 12.36 -5.82 28.46
N ARG A 773 12.47 -4.49 28.29
CA ARG A 773 13.71 -3.74 28.52
C ARG A 773 13.87 -3.40 30.01
N PRO A 774 15.05 -3.56 30.63
CA PRO A 774 15.29 -3.09 32.00
C PRO A 774 15.39 -1.55 32.03
N PRO A 775 14.95 -0.88 33.12
CA PRO A 775 15.09 0.58 33.25
C PRO A 775 16.56 0.99 33.45
N THR A 776 17.03 1.96 32.69
CA THR A 776 18.45 2.36 32.58
C THR A 776 18.83 3.52 33.51
N TRP A 777 17.89 4.39 33.91
CA TRP A 777 18.17 5.53 34.81
C TRP A 777 18.43 5.19 36.28
N ARG A 778 18.32 3.91 36.69
CA ARG A 778 18.69 3.44 38.05
C ARG A 778 20.17 2.99 38.14
N GLY A 779 21.01 3.42 37.19
CA GLY A 779 22.44 3.11 37.13
C GLY A 779 23.33 4.04 37.98
N LYS A 780 24.64 3.74 38.03
CA LYS A 780 25.66 4.56 38.74
C LYS A 780 26.00 5.89 38.05
N ILE A 781 25.55 6.11 36.82
CA ILE A 781 25.86 7.29 36.01
C ILE A 781 24.69 8.26 36.12
N LYS A 782 24.97 9.55 36.38
CA LYS A 782 23.93 10.58 36.40
C LYS A 782 23.20 10.64 35.04
N PRO A 783 21.86 10.61 35.01
CA PRO A 783 21.09 10.80 33.77
C PRO A 783 21.45 12.13 33.10
N LYS A 784 21.40 12.17 31.77
CA LYS A 784 21.49 13.42 31.01
C LYS A 784 20.09 13.91 30.66
N VAL A 785 19.77 15.15 31.03
CA VAL A 785 18.52 15.81 30.67
C VAL A 785 18.81 16.83 29.59
N LEU A 786 18.23 16.66 28.42
CA LEU A 786 18.29 17.60 27.30
C LEU A 786 17.00 18.42 27.28
N VAL A 787 17.09 19.74 27.42
CA VAL A 787 15.96 20.67 27.31
C VAL A 787 16.10 21.44 26.01
N ILE A 788 15.13 21.28 25.12
CA ILE A 788 15.03 22.00 23.84
C ILE A 788 14.04 23.14 24.04
N SER A 789 14.50 24.38 23.91
CA SER A 789 13.71 25.59 24.12
C SER A 789 13.62 26.40 22.83
N MET A 790 12.41 26.62 22.33
CA MET A 790 12.12 27.44 21.14
C MET A 790 11.23 28.64 21.49
N PRO A 791 11.78 29.73 22.05
CA PRO A 791 11.01 30.93 22.39
C PRO A 791 10.43 31.62 21.16
N ASP A 792 11.19 31.73 20.08
CA ASP A 792 10.72 32.21 18.78
C ASP A 792 10.80 31.06 17.77
N THR A 793 9.81 30.93 16.88
CA THR A 793 9.83 29.95 15.80
C THR A 793 9.71 30.69 14.47
N PRO A 794 10.63 30.48 13.50
CA PRO A 794 10.54 31.11 12.19
C PRO A 794 9.17 30.84 11.53
N ASP A 795 8.67 31.85 10.82
CA ASP A 795 7.34 31.89 10.18
C ASP A 795 6.14 31.84 11.14
N HIS A 796 6.37 31.94 12.46
CA HIS A 796 5.32 32.06 13.48
C HIS A 796 5.46 33.37 14.24
N ASN A 797 4.37 34.13 14.37
CA ASN A 797 4.35 35.47 14.98
C ASN A 797 4.08 35.45 16.50
N VAL A 798 4.18 34.29 17.16
CA VAL A 798 3.84 34.11 18.58
C VAL A 798 5.04 33.55 19.29
N ALA A 799 5.62 34.33 20.20
CA ALA A 799 6.65 33.84 21.10
C ALA A 799 6.02 32.93 22.17
N LEU A 800 6.69 31.83 22.49
CA LEU A 800 6.28 30.93 23.56
C LEU A 800 6.98 31.30 24.88
N GLY A 801 6.25 31.20 25.99
CA GLY A 801 6.79 31.39 27.36
C GLY A 801 7.66 30.24 27.87
N VAL A 802 8.57 29.72 27.03
CA VAL A 802 9.37 28.51 27.33
C VAL A 802 10.55 28.75 28.26
N ALA A 803 10.97 30.01 28.45
CA ALA A 803 12.07 30.34 29.35
C ALA A 803 11.74 29.95 30.81
N ASP A 804 10.52 30.25 31.26
CA ASP A 804 10.04 29.88 32.60
C ASP A 804 9.96 28.36 32.77
N GLU A 805 9.62 27.63 31.71
CA GLU A 805 9.59 26.17 31.69
C GLU A 805 11.00 25.59 31.83
N ALA A 806 11.97 26.06 31.04
CA ALA A 806 13.36 25.62 31.10
C ALA A 806 13.99 25.90 32.49
N GLU A 807 13.79 27.10 33.04
CA GLU A 807 14.31 27.47 34.37
C GLU A 807 13.71 26.57 35.47
N ALA A 808 12.41 26.29 35.39
CA ALA A 808 11.75 25.39 36.34
C ALA A 808 12.33 23.97 36.28
N ILE A 809 12.66 23.46 35.09
CA ILE A 809 13.24 22.12 34.91
C ILE A 809 14.65 22.07 35.45
N GLU A 810 15.52 23.04 35.11
CA GLU A 810 16.90 23.11 35.60
C GLU A 810 16.95 23.10 37.14
N LYS A 811 16.06 23.88 37.78
CA LYS A 811 15.94 23.95 39.23
C LYS A 811 15.74 22.58 39.90
N TYR A 812 14.91 21.71 39.32
CA TYR A 812 14.59 20.41 39.93
C TYR A 812 15.47 19.25 39.42
N THR A 813 16.15 19.43 38.29
CA THR A 813 17.00 18.40 37.68
C THR A 813 18.45 18.46 38.15
N GLY A 814 18.97 19.66 38.48
CA GLY A 814 20.38 19.84 38.85
C GLY A 814 20.87 19.00 40.05
N ALA A 815 19.94 18.55 40.91
CA ALA A 815 20.27 17.67 42.02
C ALA A 815 20.67 16.25 41.57
N TRP A 816 20.06 15.74 40.50
CA TRP A 816 20.11 14.32 40.15
C TRP A 816 20.59 14.02 38.72
N ALA A 817 20.55 15.00 37.81
CA ALA A 817 20.96 14.86 36.42
C ALA A 817 22.00 15.92 36.01
N CYS A 818 22.63 15.68 34.87
CA CYS A 818 23.35 16.70 34.11
C CYS A 818 22.39 17.29 33.07
N THR A 819 21.97 18.54 33.28
CA THR A 819 21.02 19.23 32.41
C THR A 819 21.75 20.07 31.37
N THR A 820 21.35 19.93 30.11
CA THR A 820 21.83 20.72 28.98
C THR A 820 20.63 21.40 28.35
N VAL A 821 20.66 22.74 28.26
CA VAL A 821 19.60 23.52 27.61
C VAL A 821 20.11 23.98 26.26
N LEU A 822 19.38 23.62 25.21
CA LEU A 822 19.56 24.14 23.86
C LEU A 822 18.51 25.20 23.59
N GLU A 823 18.94 26.45 23.46
CA GLU A 823 18.07 27.57 23.10
C GLU A 823 18.10 27.81 21.59
N GLN A 824 16.91 27.81 20.99
CA GLN A 824 16.69 27.85 19.54
C GLN A 824 17.63 26.93 18.74
N PRO A 825 17.68 25.61 18.99
CA PRO A 825 18.58 24.74 18.24
C PRO A 825 18.08 24.48 16.83
N THR A 826 19.02 24.15 15.95
CA THR A 826 18.78 23.50 14.67
C THR A 826 18.42 22.03 14.87
N LYS A 827 17.78 21.41 13.88
CA LYS A 827 17.46 19.98 13.89
C LYS A 827 18.71 19.12 14.11
N LYS A 828 19.83 19.47 13.48
CA LYS A 828 21.09 18.75 13.60
C LYS A 828 21.63 18.76 15.03
N GLU A 829 21.66 19.93 15.68
CA GLU A 829 22.13 20.05 17.08
C GLU A 829 21.29 19.18 18.03
N VAL A 830 19.97 19.07 17.80
CA VAL A 830 19.11 18.19 18.60
C VAL A 830 19.43 16.71 18.37
N LEU A 831 19.61 16.29 17.11
CA LEU A 831 19.92 14.90 16.77
C LEU A 831 21.30 14.46 17.30
N ASP A 832 22.30 15.35 17.26
CA ASP A 832 23.64 15.08 17.78
C ASP A 832 23.63 14.85 19.31
N GLU A 833 22.84 15.63 20.07
CA GLU A 833 22.71 15.47 21.53
C GLU A 833 21.84 14.25 21.92
N PHE A 834 20.93 13.83 21.04
CA PHE A 834 20.08 12.67 21.27
C PHE A 834 20.87 11.38 21.46
N GLU A 835 22.06 11.22 20.87
CA GLU A 835 22.85 9.99 21.02
C GLU A 835 23.24 9.68 22.48
N THR A 836 23.19 10.66 23.37
CA THR A 836 23.64 10.51 24.76
C THR A 836 22.61 10.92 25.81
N CYS A 837 21.40 11.34 25.42
CA CYS A 837 20.41 11.86 26.36
C CYS A 837 19.65 10.72 27.08
N THR A 838 19.28 10.89 28.34
CA THR A 838 18.40 9.92 29.04
C THR A 838 16.96 10.44 29.07
N VAL A 839 16.83 11.76 29.22
CA VAL A 839 15.58 12.48 29.26
C VAL A 839 15.64 13.60 28.24
N ALA A 840 14.65 13.70 27.37
CA ALA A 840 14.49 14.80 26.44
C ALA A 840 13.23 15.59 26.78
N HIS A 841 13.33 16.90 26.89
CA HIS A 841 12.20 17.80 27.10
C HIS A 841 12.11 18.78 25.93
N PHE A 842 10.96 18.84 25.26
CA PHE A 842 10.71 19.74 24.15
C PHE A 842 9.71 20.82 24.56
N ALA A 843 10.18 22.06 24.65
CA ALA A 843 9.37 23.26 24.82
C ALA A 843 9.39 24.02 23.48
N CYS A 844 8.51 23.62 22.56
CA CYS A 844 8.47 24.14 21.19
C CYS A 844 7.08 23.99 20.56
N HIS A 845 6.89 24.48 19.33
CA HIS A 845 5.68 24.20 18.57
C HIS A 845 5.69 22.77 17.99
N GLY A 846 4.55 22.10 18.09
CA GLY A 846 4.29 20.83 17.43
C GLY A 846 3.19 21.01 16.39
N ILE A 847 3.33 20.34 15.25
CA ILE A 847 2.31 20.30 14.21
C ILE A 847 1.88 18.86 13.96
N ALA A 848 0.57 18.63 14.03
CA ALA A 848 -0.06 17.41 13.54
C ALA A 848 -0.61 17.68 12.14
N ASP A 849 -0.09 16.94 11.14
CA ASP A 849 -0.51 17.05 9.74
C ASP A 849 -1.85 16.31 9.56
N SER A 850 -2.82 17.00 8.95
CA SER A 850 -4.19 16.49 8.77
C SER A 850 -4.40 15.69 7.49
N VAL A 851 -3.36 15.53 6.68
CA VAL A 851 -3.39 14.77 5.43
C VAL A 851 -2.38 13.65 5.47
N GLU A 852 -1.17 13.87 5.98
CA GLU A 852 -0.10 12.88 6.06
C GLU A 852 0.51 12.84 7.46
N PRO A 853 0.03 11.99 8.38
CA PRO A 853 0.48 11.97 9.78
C PRO A 853 2.00 11.83 9.95
N ALA A 854 2.69 11.17 9.02
CA ALA A 854 4.15 11.05 8.99
C ALA A 854 4.91 12.39 8.86
N LYS A 855 4.27 13.43 8.30
CA LYS A 855 4.83 14.78 8.19
C LYS A 855 4.62 15.64 9.44
N SER A 856 3.96 15.08 10.47
CA SER A 856 3.87 15.72 11.79
C SER A 856 5.27 15.91 12.36
N ALA A 857 5.51 17.07 12.98
CA ALA A 857 6.86 17.48 13.35
C ALA A 857 6.88 18.41 14.56
N LEU A 858 8.03 18.41 15.25
CA LEU A 858 8.42 19.48 16.16
C LEU A 858 9.16 20.55 15.36
N LEU A 859 8.80 21.82 15.57
CA LEU A 859 9.35 22.95 14.82
C LEU A 859 10.58 23.51 15.56
N LEU A 860 11.69 23.62 14.82
CA LEU A 860 13.00 24.03 15.30
C LEU A 860 13.62 25.09 14.36
N GLY A 861 14.83 25.56 14.68
CA GLY A 861 15.66 26.38 13.79
C GLY A 861 15.70 27.88 14.13
N ARG A 862 16.86 28.51 13.91
CA ARG A 862 17.13 29.92 14.26
C ARG A 862 16.68 30.90 13.17
N GLU A 863 17.17 30.71 11.95
CA GLU A 863 16.96 31.63 10.82
C GLU A 863 15.85 31.16 9.89
N LYS A 864 15.69 29.85 9.76
CA LYS A 864 14.69 29.18 8.93
C LYS A 864 14.01 28.09 9.74
N GLN A 865 12.74 27.85 9.46
CA GLN A 865 12.01 26.78 10.10
C GLN A 865 12.55 25.42 9.65
N GLU A 866 12.95 24.61 10.61
CA GLU A 866 13.33 23.21 10.41
C GLU A 866 12.29 22.30 11.06
N ARG A 867 12.02 21.16 10.43
CA ARG A 867 11.05 20.17 10.93
C ARG A 867 11.78 18.93 11.41
N LEU A 868 11.65 18.63 12.69
CA LEU A 868 11.98 17.31 13.25
C LEU A 868 10.74 16.42 13.11
N ALA A 869 10.65 15.73 11.98
CA ALA A 869 9.52 14.88 11.61
C ALA A 869 9.69 13.45 12.15
N LEU A 870 8.62 12.64 12.07
CA LEU A 870 8.64 11.26 12.59
C LEU A 870 9.78 10.41 11.99
N GLY A 871 10.04 10.55 10.68
CA GLY A 871 11.09 9.80 9.98
C GLY A 871 12.51 10.17 10.41
N ASP A 872 12.72 11.33 11.03
CA ASP A 872 14.04 11.74 11.52
C ASP A 872 14.43 10.98 12.78
N LEU A 873 13.45 10.65 13.63
CA LEU A 873 13.66 9.90 14.87
C LEU A 873 14.04 8.43 14.60
N ASP A 874 13.70 7.90 13.42
CA ASP A 874 14.12 6.56 12.98
C ASP A 874 15.65 6.46 12.78
N THR A 875 16.35 7.61 12.76
CA THR A 875 17.81 7.64 12.56
C THR A 875 18.62 7.66 13.85
N VAL A 876 18.01 7.99 14.99
CA VAL A 876 18.69 8.13 16.28
C VAL A 876 18.05 7.18 17.28
N ILE A 877 18.59 5.97 17.33
CA ILE A 877 18.12 4.90 18.22
C ILE A 877 19.24 4.60 19.20
N HIS A 878 18.99 4.80 20.49
CA HIS A 878 19.94 4.39 21.52
C HIS A 878 19.21 3.81 22.74
N ASP A 879 19.83 2.83 23.40
CA ASP A 879 19.14 2.04 24.43
C ASP A 879 18.96 2.76 25.77
N GLY A 880 19.57 3.92 25.94
CA GLY A 880 19.60 4.68 27.19
C GLY A 880 18.53 5.75 27.34
N VAL A 881 17.60 5.90 26.38
CA VAL A 881 16.47 6.84 26.53
C VAL A 881 15.43 6.27 27.48
N GLU A 882 14.94 7.11 28.40
CA GLU A 882 13.90 6.74 29.35
C GLU A 882 12.65 7.61 29.20
N LEU A 883 12.79 8.93 29.06
CA LEU A 883 11.66 9.85 29.10
C LEU A 883 11.74 10.93 28.01
N ALA A 884 10.71 11.03 27.17
CA ALA A 884 10.46 12.19 26.33
C ALA A 884 9.28 12.99 26.90
N TYR A 885 9.50 14.24 27.29
CA TYR A 885 8.44 15.18 27.66
C TYR A 885 8.20 16.13 26.49
N LEU A 886 7.09 15.96 25.79
CA LEU A 886 6.74 16.75 24.62
C LEU A 886 5.79 17.88 25.04
N SER A 887 6.35 18.96 25.58
CA SER A 887 5.65 20.22 25.91
C SER A 887 5.38 21.04 24.63
N ALA A 888 4.84 20.36 23.63
CA ALA A 888 4.55 20.90 22.31
C ALA A 888 3.10 20.59 21.92
N CYS A 889 2.49 21.46 21.11
CA CYS A 889 1.10 21.31 20.71
C CYS A 889 0.86 19.98 19.98
N SER A 890 -0.30 19.37 20.20
CA SER A 890 -0.82 18.31 19.33
C SER A 890 0.11 17.10 19.15
N THR A 891 0.92 16.79 20.16
CA THR A 891 1.95 15.73 20.08
C THR A 891 1.36 14.32 20.16
N ALA A 892 0.14 14.19 20.69
CA ALA A 892 -0.67 12.97 20.68
C ALA A 892 -2.03 13.18 20.00
N GLU A 893 -2.18 14.20 19.15
CA GLU A 893 -3.41 14.47 18.40
C GLU A 893 -3.45 13.64 17.11
N LEU A 894 -4.56 12.94 16.86
CA LEU A 894 -4.83 12.22 15.61
C LEU A 894 -5.84 13.00 14.77
N LYS A 895 -5.42 13.55 13.63
CA LYS A 895 -6.29 14.34 12.75
C LYS A 895 -6.85 13.58 11.55
N VAL A 896 -6.29 12.41 11.25
CA VAL A 896 -6.65 11.61 10.08
C VAL A 896 -7.53 10.45 10.53
N GLU A 897 -8.83 10.59 10.32
CA GLU A 897 -9.85 9.68 10.86
C GLU A 897 -9.73 8.26 10.32
N ASP A 898 -9.39 8.11 9.05
CA ASP A 898 -9.22 6.82 8.36
C ASP A 898 -7.91 6.11 8.70
N LEU A 899 -7.07 6.66 9.59
CA LEU A 899 -5.84 6.05 10.10
C LEU A 899 -5.80 5.94 11.64
N VAL A 900 -6.92 6.13 12.34
CA VAL A 900 -6.96 6.09 13.82
C VAL A 900 -6.52 4.74 14.40
N ASP A 901 -6.79 3.64 13.71
CA ASP A 901 -6.36 2.30 14.13
C ASP A 901 -4.83 2.13 14.07
N GLU A 902 -4.11 3.00 13.36
CA GLU A 902 -2.65 3.02 13.33
C GLU A 902 -2.01 3.89 14.42
N SER A 903 -2.78 4.78 15.05
CA SER A 903 -2.34 5.66 16.14
C SER A 903 -1.01 6.39 15.84
N ILE A 904 -0.88 6.93 14.63
CA ILE A 904 0.33 7.62 14.15
C ILE A 904 0.34 9.07 14.65
N HIS A 905 1.18 9.38 15.65
CA HIS A 905 1.42 10.73 16.16
C HIS A 905 2.86 10.85 16.72
N LEU A 906 3.27 12.06 17.13
CA LEU A 906 4.63 12.29 17.63
C LEU A 906 4.94 11.43 18.86
N ALA A 907 4.04 11.39 19.85
CA ALA A 907 4.29 10.65 21.08
C ALA A 907 4.49 9.13 20.87
N SER A 908 3.73 8.49 19.97
CA SER A 908 3.93 7.07 19.63
C SER A 908 5.24 6.86 18.87
N SER A 909 5.69 7.83 18.07
CA SER A 909 6.97 7.77 17.38
C SER A 909 8.17 7.89 18.31
N PHE A 910 8.09 8.70 19.36
CA PHE A 910 9.10 8.72 20.43
C PHE A 910 9.15 7.37 21.16
N GLN A 911 8.00 6.73 21.46
CA GLN A 911 7.98 5.37 22.01
C GLN A 911 8.66 4.37 21.08
N LEU A 912 8.33 4.41 19.78
CA LEU A 912 8.96 3.56 18.77
C LEU A 912 10.48 3.78 18.74
N SER A 913 10.94 5.02 18.88
CA SER A 913 12.37 5.41 18.89
C SER A 913 13.14 4.95 20.13
N GLY A 914 12.44 4.33 21.10
CA GLY A 914 13.04 3.65 22.24
C GLY A 914 12.67 4.26 23.59
N PHE A 915 12.01 5.42 23.63
CA PHE A 915 11.64 6.06 24.90
C PHE A 915 10.63 5.20 25.65
N ARG A 916 10.96 4.82 26.88
CA ARG A 916 10.10 4.02 27.75
C ARG A 916 8.83 4.78 28.14
N HIS A 917 9.00 6.06 28.42
CA HIS A 917 7.97 6.99 28.84
C HIS A 917 7.91 8.16 27.87
N VAL A 918 6.70 8.52 27.47
CA VAL A 918 6.44 9.72 26.69
C VAL A 918 5.29 10.48 27.32
N ILE A 919 5.49 11.76 27.61
CA ILE A 919 4.44 12.67 28.02
C ILE A 919 4.11 13.54 26.81
N GLY A 920 2.84 13.55 26.41
CA GLY A 920 2.36 14.30 25.25
C GLY A 920 0.99 14.90 25.49
N THR A 921 0.47 15.61 24.49
CA THR A 921 -0.80 16.33 24.58
C THR A 921 -1.78 15.90 23.50
N LEU A 922 -3.00 15.51 23.90
CA LEU A 922 -4.09 15.09 23.00
C LEU A 922 -4.58 16.22 22.06
N TRP A 923 -4.37 17.48 22.44
CA TRP A 923 -4.64 18.69 21.65
C TRP A 923 -3.67 19.80 22.06
N GLY A 924 -3.84 21.02 21.54
CA GLY A 924 -3.03 22.18 21.94
C GLY A 924 -3.18 22.52 23.43
N ALA A 925 -2.09 22.43 24.20
CA ALA A 925 -2.08 22.79 25.62
C ALA A 925 -2.04 24.32 25.82
N ASP A 926 -2.59 24.80 26.94
CA ASP A 926 -2.45 26.19 27.40
C ASP A 926 -1.02 26.42 27.93
N ASP A 927 -0.39 27.54 27.58
CA ASP A 927 1.02 27.79 27.91
C ASP A 927 1.26 27.88 29.43
N ALA A 928 0.36 28.52 30.18
CA ALA A 928 0.48 28.59 31.64
C ALA A 928 0.28 27.21 32.29
N ALA A 929 -0.58 26.37 31.72
CA ALA A 929 -0.73 24.98 32.14
C ALA A 929 0.52 24.16 31.85
N ALA A 930 1.14 24.32 30.68
CA ALA A 930 2.36 23.62 30.29
C ALA A 930 3.50 23.89 31.28
N VAL A 931 3.83 25.16 31.54
CA VAL A 931 4.87 25.56 32.49
C VAL A 931 4.59 25.00 33.90
N ALA A 932 3.36 25.17 34.39
CA ALA A 932 3.01 24.77 35.76
C ALA A 932 3.03 23.24 35.96
N ILE A 933 2.52 22.48 34.98
CA ILE A 933 2.49 21.02 35.04
C ILE A 933 3.89 20.44 34.85
N ALA A 934 4.70 20.95 33.90
CA ALA A 934 6.08 20.51 33.70
C ALA A 934 6.92 20.75 34.96
N GLY A 935 6.90 21.97 35.52
CA GLY A 935 7.65 22.29 36.73
C GLY A 935 7.27 21.42 37.93
N LYS A 936 5.96 21.19 38.14
CA LYS A 936 5.49 20.29 39.21
C LYS A 936 5.84 18.82 38.93
N PHE A 937 5.79 18.38 37.68
CA PHE A 937 6.19 17.03 37.28
C PHE A 937 7.65 16.76 37.62
N TYR A 938 8.59 17.62 37.23
CA TYR A 938 10.01 17.43 37.55
C TYR A 938 10.30 17.55 39.05
N ALA A 939 9.55 18.38 39.79
CA ALA A 939 9.64 18.44 41.25
C ALA A 939 9.23 17.11 41.90
N GLU A 940 8.14 16.50 41.44
CA GLU A 940 7.69 15.18 41.91
C GLU A 940 8.65 14.06 41.49
N LEU A 941 9.22 14.15 40.28
CA LEU A 941 10.21 13.21 39.77
C LEU A 941 11.48 13.23 40.64
N ALA A 942 11.98 14.42 40.96
CA ALA A 942 13.14 14.62 41.83
C ALA A 942 12.90 14.10 43.26
N ARG A 943 11.67 14.25 43.79
CA ARG A 943 11.31 13.79 45.15
C ARG A 943 11.37 12.27 45.28
N GLU A 944 10.99 11.54 44.24
CA GLU A 944 10.81 10.08 44.31
C GLU A 944 11.99 9.29 43.72
N MET A 945 13.01 9.95 43.18
CA MET A 945 14.10 9.29 42.46
C MET A 945 14.85 8.22 43.25
N ASP A 946 14.97 8.39 44.57
CA ASP A 946 15.62 7.43 45.48
C ASP A 946 14.63 6.42 46.10
N SER A 947 13.35 6.47 45.71
CA SER A 947 12.30 5.61 46.27
C SER A 947 12.06 4.35 45.44
N GLU A 948 11.91 3.19 46.10
CA GLU A 948 11.59 1.93 45.41
C GLU A 948 10.23 1.96 44.68
N GLY A 949 9.33 2.89 45.05
CA GLY A 949 8.00 3.07 44.47
C GLY A 949 7.89 4.15 43.38
N PHE A 950 9.02 4.64 42.86
CA PHE A 950 9.10 5.65 41.83
C PHE A 950 8.32 5.30 40.55
N SER A 951 7.52 6.25 40.03
CA SER A 951 6.75 6.07 38.79
C SER A 951 6.48 7.39 38.06
N VAL A 952 6.84 7.46 36.78
CA VAL A 952 6.60 8.62 35.90
C VAL A 952 5.12 8.95 35.78
N SER A 953 4.28 7.93 35.63
CA SER A 953 2.83 8.10 35.51
C SER A 953 2.24 8.75 36.77
N HIS A 954 2.74 8.39 37.95
CA HIS A 954 2.34 8.98 39.22
C HIS A 954 2.81 10.43 39.37
N ALA A 955 4.04 10.74 38.95
CA ALA A 955 4.53 12.11 38.94
C ALA A 955 3.66 13.02 38.06
N LEU A 956 3.29 12.57 36.85
CA LEU A 956 2.39 13.31 35.97
C LEU A 956 0.99 13.43 36.60
N HIS A 957 0.44 12.34 37.12
CA HIS A 957 -0.87 12.33 37.76
C HIS A 957 -0.97 13.35 38.90
N ARG A 958 0.07 13.43 39.76
CA ARG A 958 0.14 14.42 40.84
C ARG A 958 0.25 15.85 40.31
N ALA A 959 1.05 16.07 39.26
CA ALA A 959 1.20 17.38 38.64
C ALA A 959 -0.10 17.90 38.02
N VAL A 960 -0.80 17.05 37.26
CA VAL A 960 -2.11 17.38 36.66
C VAL A 960 -3.17 17.61 37.74
N THR A 961 -3.21 16.76 38.78
CA THR A 961 -4.17 16.89 39.89
C THR A 961 -3.93 18.17 40.71
N ASP A 962 -2.67 18.54 40.95
CA ASP A 962 -2.29 19.80 41.59
C ASP A 962 -2.78 21.01 40.78
N PHE A 963 -2.50 21.03 39.48
CA PHE A 963 -2.92 22.12 38.61
C PHE A 963 -4.46 22.23 38.52
N ARG A 964 -5.14 21.08 38.39
CA ARG A 964 -6.61 20.99 38.41
C ARG A 964 -7.19 21.56 39.71
N GLY A 965 -6.58 21.26 40.85
CA GLY A 965 -7.09 21.64 42.19
C GLY A 965 -7.05 23.14 42.51
N ARG A 966 -6.40 23.96 41.68
CA ARG A 966 -6.36 25.43 41.82
C ARG A 966 -7.75 26.01 41.48
N GLN A 967 -8.23 27.00 42.26
CA GLN A 967 -9.64 27.43 42.32
C GLN A 967 -10.30 27.74 40.96
N GLU A 968 -9.54 28.14 39.94
CA GLU A 968 -10.04 28.53 38.61
C GLU A 968 -9.97 27.42 37.55
N ASN A 969 -9.30 26.29 37.84
CA ASN A 969 -8.92 25.30 36.82
C ASN A 969 -9.75 24.01 36.82
N CYS A 970 -10.50 23.70 37.90
CA CYS A 970 -11.32 22.48 37.99
C CYS A 970 -12.30 22.34 36.80
N ALA A 971 -12.94 23.45 36.40
CA ALA A 971 -13.91 23.47 35.29
C ALA A 971 -13.25 23.65 33.90
N ALA A 972 -11.97 24.03 33.86
CA ALA A 972 -11.23 24.29 32.63
C ALA A 972 -10.49 23.03 32.13
N ALA A 973 -11.22 21.92 31.96
CA ALA A 973 -10.65 20.63 31.57
C ALA A 973 -9.79 20.70 30.29
N TRP A 974 -10.15 21.57 29.35
CA TRP A 974 -9.37 21.83 28.14
C TRP A 974 -7.92 22.28 28.39
N LYS A 975 -7.59 22.81 29.59
CA LYS A 975 -6.22 23.21 29.98
C LYS A 975 -5.35 22.05 30.47
N TRP A 976 -5.90 21.15 31.27
CA TRP A 976 -5.11 20.12 31.99
C TRP A 976 -5.35 18.69 31.52
N ALA A 977 -6.50 18.41 30.89
CA ALA A 977 -6.81 17.10 30.32
C ALA A 977 -6.06 16.75 29.01
N PRO A 978 -5.37 17.66 28.28
CA PRO A 978 -4.58 17.19 27.15
C PRO A 978 -3.38 16.33 27.57
N PHE A 979 -2.82 16.54 28.77
CA PHE A 979 -1.57 15.90 29.21
C PHE A 979 -1.78 14.41 29.51
N ILE A 980 -1.13 13.55 28.74
CA ILE A 980 -1.17 12.10 28.89
C ILE A 980 0.23 11.52 29.09
N HIS A 981 0.30 10.43 29.84
CA HIS A 981 1.48 9.57 29.90
C HIS A 981 1.27 8.35 29.00
N MET A 982 2.25 8.05 28.15
CA MET A 982 2.33 6.85 27.34
C MET A 982 3.57 6.05 27.74
N GLY A 983 3.43 4.76 28.07
CA GLY A 983 4.58 3.93 28.47
C GLY A 983 4.29 2.96 29.60
N CYS A 984 5.33 2.33 30.17
CA CYS A 984 5.21 1.39 31.28
C CYS A 984 5.96 1.81 32.53
#